data_AF-A0A7C4KY99-F1
#
_entry.id   AF-A0A7C4KY99-F1
#
_cell.length_a   1.000
_cell.length_b   1.000
_cell.length_c   1.000
_cell.angle_alpha   90.00
_cell.angle_beta   90.00
_cell.angle_gamma   90.00
#
_symmetry.space_group_name_H-M   'P 1'
#
loop_
_entity.id
_entity.type
_entity.pdbx_description
1 polymer ?
#
loop_
_entity_poly.entity_id
_entity_poly.type
_entity_poly.pdbx_seq_one_letter_code
_entity_poly.pdbx_strand_id
1 'polypeptide(L)'
;MSSVQPALKIWMRIYFWLIASLGLGAVAWTASIPADEKGAVLFGFSMARLLLLAGIFLLAMGFIWGGWAIPRGSRIAERIRGWLNDSKSRQVILTAAGLLILVGWLAGFMPAYWFRVYQYYFVRLRPMLVWLGCAGLLTLLMVCMPGIKDRWQAWKNTLKEYKELLRAAGITSGIFAAIWLIAAITGLGIIAEPYFWDEASIPLLAVQIVLCIFVTVGINRWVFSSGKLERHPLIGWVVFLSVWLFAFLLWYVTPLKHSYFAPGPRPPNYLFYPYSDAEFYDLAAQYILIGQGVLNGIPMDKPLYAMFLALIHAVVGQGYEETIHLQIAVLALMPAMLYLLGSQMVNRPAGLLMGLLAAFHQRNAIAATPFIKVSHSKLMLTEYPTALLLVIFALFAFRWLKGRQRLSWVDAVLAGGFLGLAILVRPNALMVLPFVLLLAWAANRRQIKKWLLGSAVIVFMVSLTILPFMLEIPKGFNEPYLIIKIRAILESRILTDEPRGSIPLAEQLAADEGFPWGEAGQPQSTLLDGLERFAYVPRHFFHNMIMTVMLLPNTFALHDLRHTLEAPYWRDVRQWQGELPPGAGLFLPLNLLILAVGVGTAWQRSKAAGLVPLMMLPGYFLANSLARNSGWRYLVPMDWVVLVYFAIGVLVLLRWLLDWLGIDLFRKWLPILSGQNDSIPQSSRRQNGPVAALLAILFLLAGLSLPLSKTLIPQRYPPMNPAELYEKINTAGLRIDRKALNQFMNSGNAYLNYGLGLYPRFYPTNGGEPQPNLPLKGRPYPRFTLTIVAWDTFYTVLLPMEQPMSFFPHGEDVIVMGCKDAQEPFIDAYAIVVLSDPPQVFQRYAETELRCPFPALTVQP
;
A
#
# COMPACT_ATOMS: atom_id res chain seq x y z
N MET A 1 -40.41 32.22 38.62
CA MET A 1 -40.58 32.13 37.15
C MET A 1 -39.48 32.94 36.48
N SER A 2 -38.35 32.30 36.12
CA SER A 2 -37.22 33.00 35.51
C SER A 2 -37.51 33.26 34.03
N SER A 3 -37.73 34.51 33.65
CA SER A 3 -37.94 34.90 32.25
C SER A 3 -36.83 34.33 31.36
N VAL A 4 -37.22 33.61 30.32
CA VAL A 4 -36.29 33.17 29.27
C VAL A 4 -35.66 34.41 28.67
N GLN A 5 -34.32 34.50 28.65
CA GLN A 5 -33.60 35.65 28.09
C GLN A 5 -34.13 35.98 26.69
N PRO A 6 -34.47 37.25 26.38
CA PRO A 6 -35.05 37.64 25.10
C PRO A 6 -34.17 37.24 23.91
N ALA A 7 -32.84 37.22 24.09
CA ALA A 7 -31.89 36.73 23.08
C ALA A 7 -32.12 35.26 22.69
N LEU A 8 -32.40 34.36 23.63
CA LEU A 8 -32.61 32.93 23.33
C LEU A 8 -33.88 32.71 22.50
N LYS A 9 -34.95 33.47 22.78
CA LYS A 9 -36.19 33.41 21.98
C LYS A 9 -35.98 33.86 20.54
N ILE A 10 -35.13 34.88 20.31
CA ILE A 10 -34.77 35.35 18.97
C ILE A 10 -34.00 34.27 18.22
N TRP A 11 -33.00 33.64 18.86
CA TRP A 11 -32.23 32.54 18.25
C TRP A 11 -33.10 31.33 17.91
N MET A 12 -34.00 30.92 18.82
CA MET A 12 -34.97 29.87 18.58
C MET A 12 -35.84 30.21 17.37
N ARG A 13 -36.36 31.45 17.29
CA ARG A 13 -37.14 31.91 16.14
C ARG A 13 -36.33 31.78 14.84
N ILE A 14 -35.13 32.34 14.77
CA ILE A 14 -34.27 32.27 13.57
C ILE A 14 -34.04 30.82 13.15
N TYR A 15 -33.76 29.92 14.09
CA TYR A 15 -33.58 28.50 13.84
C TYR A 15 -34.80 27.86 13.13
N PHE A 16 -36.01 28.08 13.65
CA PHE A 16 -37.24 27.53 13.06
C PHE A 16 -37.52 28.11 11.66
N TRP A 17 -37.32 29.41 11.47
CA TRP A 17 -37.49 30.06 10.16
C TRP A 17 -36.46 29.58 9.11
N LEU A 18 -35.20 29.38 9.51
CA LEU A 18 -34.16 28.86 8.62
C LEU A 18 -34.45 27.42 8.17
N ILE A 19 -34.85 26.54 9.10
CA ILE A 19 -35.22 25.16 8.73
C ILE A 19 -36.41 25.15 7.77
N ALA A 20 -37.43 25.98 8.04
CA ALA A 20 -38.59 26.10 7.16
C ALA A 20 -38.22 26.60 5.76
N SER A 21 -37.37 27.64 5.67
CA SER A 21 -36.86 28.17 4.41
C SER A 21 -36.13 27.11 3.58
N LEU A 22 -35.21 26.36 4.21
CA LEU A 22 -34.51 25.26 3.56
C LEU A 22 -35.47 24.13 3.14
N GLY A 23 -36.55 23.92 3.91
CA GLY A 23 -37.59 22.94 3.59
C GLY A 23 -38.38 23.32 2.34
N LEU A 24 -38.77 24.59 2.21
CA LEU A 24 -39.38 25.11 0.98
C LEU A 24 -38.42 25.03 -0.21
N GLY A 25 -37.12 25.29 0.00
CA GLY A 25 -36.09 25.06 -0.99
C GLY A 25 -36.00 23.58 -1.42
N ALA A 26 -36.13 22.64 -0.48
CA ALA A 26 -36.18 21.21 -0.77
C ALA A 26 -37.45 20.80 -1.53
N VAL A 27 -38.61 21.42 -1.26
CA VAL A 27 -39.83 21.25 -2.07
C VAL A 27 -39.58 21.71 -3.50
N ALA A 28 -39.04 22.92 -3.70
CA ALA A 28 -38.75 23.47 -5.01
C ALA A 28 -37.74 22.60 -5.78
N TRP A 29 -36.68 22.14 -5.12
CA TRP A 29 -35.70 21.24 -5.72
C TRP A 29 -36.31 19.87 -6.05
N THR A 30 -37.13 19.31 -5.16
CA THR A 30 -37.82 18.04 -5.44
C THR A 30 -38.81 18.19 -6.59
N ALA A 31 -39.41 19.37 -6.81
CA ALA A 31 -40.31 19.66 -7.91
C ALA A 31 -39.59 19.90 -9.25
N SER A 32 -38.33 20.35 -9.25
CA SER A 32 -37.57 20.61 -10.48
C SER A 32 -36.94 19.38 -11.13
N ILE A 33 -36.91 18.24 -10.45
CA ILE A 33 -36.41 16.97 -11.01
C ILE A 33 -37.31 16.54 -12.20
N PRO A 34 -36.76 16.08 -13.34
CA PRO A 34 -37.57 15.67 -14.50
C PRO A 34 -38.65 14.63 -14.15
N ALA A 35 -39.81 14.76 -14.78
CA ALA A 35 -40.99 13.93 -14.55
C ALA A 35 -40.93 12.59 -15.30
N ASP A 36 -41.63 11.58 -14.79
CA ASP A 36 -41.69 10.23 -15.38
C ASP A 36 -43.01 10.13 -16.16
N GLU A 37 -42.97 10.30 -17.48
CA GLU A 37 -44.17 10.43 -18.33
C GLU A 37 -45.12 9.23 -18.23
N LYS A 38 -44.59 8.02 -17.97
CA LYS A 38 -45.37 6.78 -17.92
C LYS A 38 -46.10 6.52 -16.60
N GLY A 39 -45.88 7.33 -15.55
CA GLY A 39 -46.43 7.11 -14.20
C GLY A 39 -46.96 8.37 -13.52
N ALA A 40 -47.25 9.42 -14.29
CA ALA A 40 -47.77 10.69 -13.82
C ALA A 40 -49.24 10.58 -13.39
N VAL A 41 -49.56 11.12 -12.22
CA VAL A 41 -50.93 11.18 -11.67
C VAL A 41 -51.47 12.61 -11.68
N LEU A 42 -50.67 13.59 -11.23
CA LEU A 42 -51.09 15.00 -11.14
C LEU A 42 -49.90 15.93 -11.41
N PHE A 43 -50.10 16.97 -12.23
CA PHE A 43 -49.04 17.93 -12.64
C PHE A 43 -47.77 17.29 -13.23
N GLY A 44 -47.90 16.12 -13.87
CA GLY A 44 -46.76 15.34 -14.36
C GLY A 44 -46.03 14.54 -13.27
N PHE A 45 -46.40 14.64 -12.00
CA PHE A 45 -45.75 13.93 -10.90
C PHE A 45 -46.41 12.58 -10.58
N SER A 46 -45.60 11.59 -10.20
CA SER A 46 -46.07 10.30 -9.70
C SER A 46 -46.63 10.41 -8.28
N MET A 47 -47.48 9.46 -7.87
CA MET A 47 -48.09 9.43 -6.53
C MET A 47 -47.04 9.47 -5.40
N ALA A 48 -45.95 8.71 -5.53
CA ALA A 48 -44.87 8.71 -4.55
C ALA A 48 -44.19 10.09 -4.41
N ARG A 49 -44.08 10.84 -5.53
CA ARG A 49 -43.50 12.19 -5.52
C ARG A 49 -44.44 13.21 -4.92
N LEU A 50 -45.75 13.09 -5.17
CA LEU A 50 -46.77 13.93 -4.53
C LEU A 50 -46.78 13.73 -3.01
N LEU A 51 -46.70 12.48 -2.54
CA LEU A 51 -46.59 12.16 -1.12
C LEU A 51 -45.31 12.74 -0.49
N LEU A 52 -44.17 12.65 -1.20
CA LEU A 52 -42.91 13.24 -0.74
C LEU A 52 -42.99 14.77 -0.66
N LEU A 53 -43.50 15.44 -1.69
CA LEU A 53 -43.68 16.90 -1.71
C LEU A 53 -44.62 17.35 -0.60
N ALA A 54 -45.77 16.68 -0.43
CA ALA A 54 -46.72 16.97 0.63
C ALA A 54 -46.09 16.77 2.02
N GLY A 55 -45.34 15.68 2.23
CA GLY A 55 -44.64 15.41 3.49
C GLY A 55 -43.62 16.49 3.85
N ILE A 56 -42.75 16.88 2.90
CA ILE A 56 -41.75 17.95 3.11
C ILE A 56 -42.46 19.28 3.39
N PHE A 57 -43.51 19.61 2.61
CA PHE A 57 -44.27 20.85 2.77
C PHE A 57 -44.96 20.93 4.14
N LEU A 58 -45.63 19.86 4.58
CA LEU A 58 -46.28 19.81 5.89
C LEU A 58 -45.27 19.97 7.03
N LEU A 59 -44.11 19.31 6.95
CA LEU A 59 -43.04 19.48 7.92
C LEU A 59 -42.51 20.92 7.94
N ALA A 60 -42.29 21.54 6.76
CA ALA A 60 -41.86 22.94 6.65
C ALA A 60 -42.90 23.89 7.28
N MET A 61 -44.19 23.69 7.03
CA MET A 61 -45.26 24.46 7.66
C MET A 61 -45.27 24.30 9.19
N GLY A 62 -44.99 23.10 9.70
CA GLY A 62 -44.79 22.86 11.13
C GLY A 62 -43.66 23.71 11.73
N PHE A 63 -42.54 23.84 11.03
CA PHE A 63 -41.43 24.71 11.46
C PHE A 63 -41.79 26.21 11.39
N ILE A 64 -42.54 26.66 10.37
CA ILE A 64 -43.06 28.05 10.30
C ILE A 64 -43.95 28.34 11.51
N TRP A 65 -44.89 27.44 11.80
CA TRP A 65 -45.77 27.57 12.95
C TRP A 65 -44.98 27.63 14.28
N GLY A 66 -43.96 26.78 14.43
CA GLY A 66 -43.03 26.84 15.57
C GLY A 66 -42.34 28.20 15.72
N GLY A 67 -41.84 28.76 14.62
CA GLY A 67 -41.23 30.09 14.58
C GLY A 67 -42.20 31.23 14.92
N TRP A 68 -43.49 31.07 14.65
CA TRP A 68 -44.56 32.04 14.99
C TRP A 68 -45.07 31.90 16.43
N ALA A 69 -45.08 30.68 16.98
CA ALA A 69 -45.57 30.38 18.33
C ALA A 69 -44.57 30.75 19.45
N ILE A 70 -43.26 30.67 19.20
CA ILE A 70 -42.19 30.93 20.21
C ILE A 70 -42.29 32.31 20.90
N PRO A 71 -42.53 33.42 20.19
CA PRO A 71 -42.68 34.74 20.82
C PRO A 71 -43.91 34.84 21.74
N ARG A 72 -44.96 34.06 21.46
CA ARG A 72 -46.29 34.17 22.08
C ARG A 72 -46.52 33.17 23.21
N GLY A 73 -45.80 32.04 23.23
CA GLY A 73 -45.95 30.98 24.25
C GLY A 73 -44.72 30.82 25.14
N SER A 74 -44.80 31.24 26.41
CA SER A 74 -43.70 31.06 27.39
C SER A 74 -43.40 29.58 27.69
N ARG A 75 -44.42 28.72 27.72
CA ARG A 75 -44.30 27.29 28.09
C ARG A 75 -43.46 26.46 27.11
N ILE A 76 -43.57 26.70 25.80
CA ILE A 76 -42.84 25.94 24.76
C ILE A 76 -41.34 26.31 24.81
N ALA A 77 -41.03 27.60 24.87
CA ALA A 77 -39.65 28.08 25.00
C ALA A 77 -38.98 27.58 26.28
N GLU A 78 -39.72 27.50 27.40
CA GLU A 78 -39.24 26.95 28.66
C GLU A 78 -38.96 25.44 28.60
N ARG A 79 -39.82 24.65 27.95
CA ARG A 79 -39.58 23.21 27.75
C ARG A 79 -38.33 22.93 26.90
N ILE A 80 -38.17 23.64 25.78
CA ILE A 80 -36.98 23.50 24.93
C ILE A 80 -35.72 23.88 25.71
N ARG A 81 -35.77 24.97 26.49
CA ARG A 81 -34.67 25.35 27.39
C ARG A 81 -34.38 24.27 28.44
N GLY A 82 -35.42 23.64 28.99
CA GLY A 82 -35.28 22.51 29.91
C GLY A 82 -34.52 21.34 29.30
N TRP A 83 -34.87 20.95 28.06
CA TRP A 83 -34.15 19.90 27.33
C TRP A 83 -32.71 20.26 26.97
N LEU A 84 -32.44 21.53 26.66
CA LEU A 84 -31.09 22.01 26.38
C LEU A 84 -30.21 22.03 27.64
N ASN A 85 -30.80 22.30 28.80
CA ASN A 85 -30.09 22.33 30.09
C ASN A 85 -29.91 20.93 30.69
N ASP A 86 -30.82 19.99 30.43
CA ASP A 86 -30.66 18.60 30.86
C ASP A 86 -29.55 17.90 30.08
N SER A 87 -28.54 17.40 30.81
CA SER A 87 -27.36 16.76 30.24
C SER A 87 -27.68 15.54 29.37
N LYS A 88 -28.68 14.72 29.75
CA LYS A 88 -29.07 13.52 29.00
C LYS A 88 -29.79 13.91 27.71
N SER A 89 -30.81 14.76 27.81
CA SER A 89 -31.58 15.25 26.67
C SER A 89 -30.68 15.98 25.67
N ARG A 90 -29.75 16.82 26.14
CA ARG A 90 -28.76 17.49 25.29
C ARG A 90 -27.88 16.51 24.52
N GLN A 91 -27.41 15.42 25.14
CA GLN A 91 -26.62 14.39 24.44
C GLN A 91 -27.45 13.66 23.38
N VAL A 92 -28.72 13.35 23.66
CA VAL A 92 -29.62 12.73 22.68
C VAL A 92 -29.84 13.67 21.49
N ILE A 93 -30.06 14.97 21.72
CA ILE A 93 -30.23 15.95 20.65
C ILE A 93 -28.95 16.07 19.80
N LEU A 94 -27.76 16.12 20.45
CA LEU A 94 -26.48 16.21 19.74
C LEU A 94 -26.19 14.96 18.89
N THR A 95 -26.51 13.78 19.41
CA THR A 95 -26.33 12.52 18.66
C THR A 95 -27.29 12.41 17.49
N ALA A 96 -28.57 12.75 17.68
CA ALA A 96 -29.55 12.82 16.60
C ALA A 96 -29.15 13.84 15.53
N ALA A 97 -28.73 15.05 15.93
CA ALA A 97 -28.22 16.08 15.03
C ALA A 97 -27.00 15.59 14.24
N GLY A 98 -26.04 14.92 14.90
CA GLY A 98 -24.87 14.33 14.25
C GLY A 98 -25.22 13.26 13.22
N LEU A 99 -26.18 12.37 13.53
CA LEU A 99 -26.68 11.37 12.58
C LEU A 99 -27.36 12.01 11.37
N LEU A 100 -28.18 13.04 11.58
CA LEU A 100 -28.81 13.77 10.49
C LEU A 100 -27.77 14.47 9.60
N ILE A 101 -26.77 15.12 10.19
CA ILE A 101 -25.64 15.72 9.46
C ILE A 101 -24.94 14.67 8.60
N LEU A 102 -24.65 13.49 9.17
CA LEU A 102 -24.01 12.40 8.43
C LEU A 102 -24.87 11.94 7.24
N VAL A 103 -26.16 11.72 7.45
CA VAL A 103 -27.10 11.32 6.41
C VAL A 103 -27.19 12.38 5.31
N GLY A 104 -27.30 13.66 5.67
CA GLY A 104 -27.37 14.74 4.68
C GLY A 104 -26.04 15.01 3.98
N TRP A 105 -24.90 14.80 4.65
CA TRP A 105 -23.58 14.84 4.00
C TRP A 105 -23.42 13.70 2.99
N LEU A 106 -23.77 12.47 3.36
CA LEU A 106 -23.79 11.34 2.43
C LEU A 106 -24.73 11.64 1.25
N ALA A 107 -25.97 12.07 1.51
CA ALA A 107 -26.91 12.41 0.43
C ALA A 107 -26.42 13.58 -0.45
N GLY A 108 -25.77 14.58 0.16
CA GLY A 108 -25.29 15.77 -0.52
C GLY A 108 -24.12 15.50 -1.46
N PHE A 109 -23.23 14.57 -1.10
CA PHE A 109 -21.97 14.35 -1.82
C PHE A 109 -21.82 12.96 -2.46
N MET A 110 -22.67 11.99 -2.13
CA MET A 110 -22.65 10.66 -2.75
C MET A 110 -23.26 10.69 -4.15
N PRO A 111 -22.51 10.28 -5.19
CA PRO A 111 -23.06 10.13 -6.53
C PRO A 111 -24.18 9.09 -6.60
N ALA A 112 -25.16 9.31 -7.48
CA ALA A 112 -26.33 8.44 -7.58
C ALA A 112 -26.02 7.01 -8.06
N TYR A 113 -24.90 6.80 -8.80
CA TYR A 113 -24.52 5.50 -9.33
C TYR A 113 -24.25 4.45 -8.23
N TRP A 114 -23.94 4.88 -6.99
CA TRP A 114 -23.78 3.97 -5.86
C TRP A 114 -25.01 3.10 -5.61
N PHE A 115 -26.20 3.60 -5.99
CA PHE A 115 -27.48 2.93 -5.77
C PHE A 115 -27.93 2.06 -6.94
N ARG A 116 -27.16 1.99 -8.05
CA ARG A 116 -27.46 1.20 -9.25
C ARG A 116 -28.91 1.39 -9.72
N VAL A 117 -29.74 0.35 -9.66
CA VAL A 117 -31.16 0.37 -10.06
C VAL A 117 -31.96 1.39 -9.23
N TYR A 118 -31.57 1.66 -7.98
CA TYR A 118 -32.24 2.59 -7.08
C TYR A 118 -31.79 4.05 -7.24
N GLN A 119 -30.93 4.37 -8.21
CA GLN A 119 -30.42 5.73 -8.43
C GLN A 119 -31.55 6.76 -8.59
N TYR A 120 -32.63 6.41 -9.28
CA TYR A 120 -33.75 7.31 -9.52
C TYR A 120 -34.52 7.63 -8.23
N TYR A 121 -34.66 6.67 -7.32
CA TYR A 121 -35.26 6.89 -6.00
C TYR A 121 -34.36 7.77 -5.13
N PHE A 122 -33.04 7.50 -5.15
CA PHE A 122 -32.08 8.30 -4.41
C PHE A 122 -32.07 9.76 -4.88
N VAL A 123 -32.04 10.02 -6.18
CA VAL A 123 -32.09 11.39 -6.74
C VAL A 123 -33.34 12.14 -6.28
N ARG A 124 -34.50 11.47 -6.20
CA ARG A 124 -35.76 12.06 -5.72
C ARG A 124 -35.76 12.31 -4.21
N LEU A 125 -35.15 11.44 -3.41
CA LEU A 125 -35.05 11.58 -1.94
C LEU A 125 -33.95 12.55 -1.51
N ARG A 126 -32.94 12.78 -2.36
CA ARG A 126 -31.76 13.59 -2.07
C ARG A 126 -32.08 14.99 -1.50
N PRO A 127 -33.03 15.78 -2.05
CA PRO A 127 -33.34 17.09 -1.50
C PRO A 127 -33.84 17.03 -0.05
N MET A 128 -34.69 16.04 0.27
CA MET A 128 -35.19 15.82 1.62
C MET A 128 -34.06 15.43 2.58
N LEU A 129 -33.20 14.49 2.18
CA LEU A 129 -32.09 14.03 3.02
C LEU A 129 -31.07 15.14 3.28
N VAL A 130 -30.76 15.96 2.26
CA VAL A 130 -29.90 17.15 2.41
C VAL A 130 -30.55 18.16 3.36
N TRP A 131 -31.85 18.42 3.21
CA TRP A 131 -32.59 19.31 4.12
C TRP A 131 -32.55 18.81 5.57
N LEU A 132 -32.77 17.53 5.80
CA LEU A 132 -32.65 16.91 7.12
C LEU A 132 -31.24 17.07 7.70
N GLY A 133 -30.20 16.93 6.88
CA GLY A 133 -28.82 17.19 7.32
C GLY A 133 -28.56 18.65 7.66
N CYS A 134 -29.07 19.60 6.87
CA CYS A 134 -29.01 21.01 7.20
C CYS A 134 -29.78 21.33 8.49
N ALA A 135 -30.94 20.70 8.72
CA ALA A 135 -31.67 20.81 9.97
C ALA A 135 -30.86 20.27 11.16
N GLY A 136 -30.18 19.13 10.99
CA GLY A 136 -29.21 18.60 11.95
C GLY A 136 -28.07 19.59 12.24
N LEU A 137 -27.49 20.20 11.22
CA LEU A 137 -26.42 21.21 11.37
C LEU A 137 -26.92 22.46 12.12
N LEU A 138 -28.10 22.97 11.76
CA LEU A 138 -28.71 24.09 12.45
C LEU A 138 -29.04 23.74 13.91
N THR A 139 -29.45 22.49 14.18
CA THR A 139 -29.71 22.00 15.55
C THR A 139 -28.41 21.97 16.35
N LEU A 140 -27.33 21.43 15.76
CA LEU A 140 -26.00 21.42 16.36
C LEU A 140 -25.55 22.83 16.71
N LEU A 141 -25.63 23.76 15.76
CA LEU A 141 -25.28 25.16 15.98
C LEU A 141 -26.13 25.76 17.10
N MET A 142 -27.45 25.59 17.07
CA MET A 142 -28.36 26.09 18.12
C MET A 142 -27.97 25.59 19.52
N VAL A 143 -27.67 24.30 19.66
CA VAL A 143 -27.25 23.69 20.94
C VAL A 143 -25.87 24.20 21.38
N CYS A 144 -24.99 24.49 20.43
CA CYS A 144 -23.61 24.92 20.67
C CYS A 144 -23.40 26.44 20.65
N MET A 145 -24.43 27.26 20.45
CA MET A 145 -24.34 28.72 20.48
C MET A 145 -24.21 29.31 21.92
N PRO A 146 -24.91 28.79 22.95
CA PRO A 146 -24.75 29.28 24.31
C PRO A 146 -23.31 29.11 24.82
N GLY A 147 -22.66 30.21 25.22
CA GLY A 147 -21.28 30.22 25.72
C GLY A 147 -20.19 30.17 24.64
N ILE A 148 -20.52 30.38 23.35
CA ILE A 148 -19.53 30.35 22.26
C ILE A 148 -18.45 31.43 22.41
N LYS A 149 -18.80 32.61 22.95
CA LYS A 149 -17.84 33.70 23.21
C LYS A 149 -16.83 33.30 24.29
N ASP A 150 -17.30 32.71 25.38
CA ASP A 150 -16.45 32.24 26.48
C ASP A 150 -15.56 31.08 26.02
N ARG A 151 -16.12 30.13 25.26
CA ARG A 151 -15.36 29.04 24.64
C ARG A 151 -14.33 29.54 23.63
N TRP A 152 -14.65 30.55 22.83
CA TRP A 152 -13.69 31.16 21.91
C TRP A 152 -12.52 31.81 22.65
N GLN A 153 -12.80 32.50 23.76
CA GLN A 153 -11.75 33.09 24.58
C GLN A 153 -10.91 32.02 25.27
N ALA A 154 -11.53 30.96 25.79
CA ALA A 154 -10.84 29.80 26.33
C ALA A 154 -9.95 29.13 25.26
N TRP A 155 -10.49 28.91 24.06
CA TRP A 155 -9.77 28.32 22.94
C TRP A 155 -8.57 29.17 22.51
N LYS A 156 -8.71 30.50 22.44
CA LYS A 156 -7.59 31.43 22.22
C LYS A 156 -6.51 31.29 23.28
N ASN A 157 -6.89 31.12 24.54
CA ASN A 157 -5.92 30.89 25.62
C ASN A 157 -5.24 29.52 25.47
N THR A 158 -5.97 28.47 25.12
CA THR A 158 -5.41 27.13 24.84
C THR A 158 -4.45 27.15 23.64
N LEU A 159 -4.74 27.92 22.58
CA LEU A 159 -3.82 28.07 21.44
C LEU A 159 -2.47 28.67 21.83
N LYS A 160 -2.43 29.52 22.86
CA LYS A 160 -1.16 30.05 23.40
C LYS A 160 -0.32 28.95 24.07
N GLU A 161 -0.93 27.86 24.52
CA GLU A 161 -0.23 26.68 25.05
C GLU A 161 0.32 25.79 23.91
N TYR A 162 -0.25 25.88 22.70
CA TYR A 162 0.17 25.14 21.51
C TYR A 162 1.19 25.86 20.63
N LYS A 163 1.91 26.87 21.15
CA LYS A 163 2.92 27.65 20.39
C LYS A 163 3.93 26.77 19.66
N GLU A 164 4.46 25.75 20.33
CA GLU A 164 5.45 24.83 19.74
C GLU A 164 4.87 24.01 18.57
N LEU A 165 3.62 23.55 18.71
CA LEU A 165 2.90 22.83 17.65
C LEU A 165 2.65 23.76 16.47
N LEU A 166 2.10 24.95 16.72
CA LEU A 166 1.79 25.93 15.67
C LEU A 166 3.05 26.39 14.93
N ARG A 167 4.16 26.57 15.64
CA ARG A 167 5.46 26.90 15.02
C ARG A 167 5.94 25.76 14.12
N ALA A 168 5.95 24.53 14.61
CA ALA A 168 6.37 23.37 13.83
C ALA A 168 5.45 23.15 12.62
N ALA A 169 4.13 23.22 12.81
CA ALA A 169 3.15 23.15 11.73
C ALA A 169 3.33 24.27 10.70
N GLY A 170 3.59 25.51 11.14
CA GLY A 170 3.86 26.63 10.23
C GLY A 170 5.11 26.42 9.38
N ILE A 171 6.21 25.92 9.99
CA ILE A 171 7.43 25.56 9.25
C ILE A 171 7.15 24.44 8.24
N THR A 172 6.45 23.39 8.66
CA THR A 172 6.10 22.27 7.78
C THR A 172 5.19 22.71 6.63
N SER A 173 4.18 23.54 6.89
CA SER A 173 3.34 24.13 5.84
C SER A 173 4.15 24.99 4.89
N GLY A 174 5.12 25.75 5.38
CA GLY A 174 6.06 26.51 4.55
C GLY A 174 6.92 25.62 3.64
N ILE A 175 7.41 24.49 4.16
CA ILE A 175 8.16 23.50 3.37
C ILE A 175 7.27 22.87 2.29
N PHE A 176 6.05 22.46 2.65
CA PHE A 176 5.09 21.94 1.66
C PHE A 176 4.79 22.99 0.60
N ALA A 177 4.50 24.23 0.99
CA ALA A 177 4.26 25.32 0.03
C ALA A 177 5.47 25.54 -0.88
N ALA A 178 6.70 25.46 -0.36
CA ALA A 178 7.91 25.58 -1.15
C ALA A 178 8.07 24.43 -2.16
N ILE A 179 7.83 23.17 -1.76
CA ILE A 179 7.88 22.02 -2.68
C ILE A 179 6.90 22.21 -3.84
N TRP A 180 5.66 22.58 -3.52
CA TRP A 180 4.61 22.81 -4.52
C TRP A 180 4.87 24.03 -5.39
N LEU A 181 5.41 25.12 -4.82
CA LEU A 181 5.80 26.32 -5.57
C LEU A 181 6.95 26.03 -6.53
N ILE A 182 7.97 25.28 -6.10
CA ILE A 182 9.07 24.85 -6.96
C ILE A 182 8.52 24.01 -8.10
N ALA A 183 7.66 23.01 -7.80
CA ALA A 183 7.03 22.18 -8.83
C ALA A 183 6.20 23.01 -9.83
N ALA A 184 5.43 23.98 -9.35
CA ALA A 184 4.60 24.84 -10.20
C ALA A 184 5.43 25.80 -11.09
N ILE A 185 6.53 26.35 -10.59
CA ILE A 185 7.39 27.29 -11.35
C ILE A 185 8.28 26.54 -12.35
N THR A 186 8.85 25.41 -11.94
CA THR A 186 9.89 24.70 -12.70
C THR A 186 9.36 23.54 -13.53
N GLY A 187 8.14 23.09 -13.26
CA GLY A 187 7.61 21.84 -13.79
C GLY A 187 8.23 20.57 -13.19
N LEU A 188 9.13 20.70 -12.19
CA LEU A 188 9.75 19.55 -11.51
C LEU A 188 8.68 18.67 -10.86
N GLY A 189 8.69 17.38 -11.20
CA GLY A 189 7.73 16.41 -10.68
C GLY A 189 6.37 16.39 -11.41
N ILE A 190 6.16 17.29 -12.37
CA ILE A 190 4.93 17.38 -13.18
C ILE A 190 5.22 17.01 -14.64
N ILE A 191 6.23 17.63 -15.25
CA ILE A 191 6.62 17.36 -16.63
C ILE A 191 7.18 15.94 -16.71
N ALA A 192 6.51 15.08 -17.47
CA ALA A 192 6.82 13.68 -17.56
C ALA A 192 8.18 13.40 -18.22
N GLU A 193 8.89 12.44 -17.65
CA GLU A 193 10.04 11.80 -18.28
C GLU A 193 9.59 10.62 -19.15
N PRO A 194 10.31 10.30 -20.24
CA PRO A 194 9.96 9.18 -21.12
C PRO A 194 9.99 7.80 -20.43
N TYR A 195 10.75 7.65 -19.35
CA TYR A 195 10.98 6.36 -18.69
C TYR A 195 10.63 6.41 -17.20
N PHE A 196 10.00 5.34 -16.70
CA PHE A 196 9.75 5.09 -15.27
C PHE A 196 9.07 6.25 -14.52
N TRP A 197 8.17 6.93 -15.23
CA TRP A 197 7.28 7.97 -14.74
C TRP A 197 5.86 7.40 -14.63
N ASP A 198 5.50 6.96 -13.43
CA ASP A 198 4.27 6.20 -13.17
C ASP A 198 3.29 6.94 -12.24
N GLU A 199 2.12 6.35 -11.99
CA GLU A 199 0.94 7.04 -11.45
C GLU A 199 1.02 7.42 -9.97
N ALA A 200 0.06 8.21 -9.49
CA ALA A 200 -0.10 8.53 -8.08
C ALA A 200 -0.35 7.30 -7.18
N SER A 201 -0.10 7.45 -5.87
CA SER A 201 -0.40 6.42 -4.87
C SER A 201 -1.91 6.15 -4.78
N ILE A 202 -2.29 5.01 -4.19
CA ILE A 202 -3.67 4.52 -4.15
C ILE A 202 -4.53 5.43 -3.26
N PRO A 203 -5.68 5.91 -3.76
CA PRO A 203 -6.52 6.81 -2.97
C PRO A 203 -7.19 6.11 -1.79
N LEU A 204 -7.19 6.78 -0.64
CA LEU A 204 -8.17 6.57 0.42
C LEU A 204 -9.47 7.26 0.06
N LEU A 205 -10.59 6.55 0.21
CA LEU A 205 -11.89 7.13 -0.05
C LEU A 205 -12.36 7.98 1.14
N ALA A 206 -12.97 9.14 0.88
CA ALA A 206 -13.47 10.03 1.92
C ALA A 206 -14.44 9.32 2.90
N VAL A 207 -15.29 8.42 2.38
CA VAL A 207 -16.20 7.60 3.20
C VAL A 207 -15.43 6.68 4.16
N GLN A 208 -14.33 6.09 3.71
CA GLN A 208 -13.49 5.22 4.54
C GLN A 208 -12.81 6.02 5.65
N ILE A 209 -12.28 7.22 5.33
CA ILE A 209 -11.67 8.10 6.35
C ILE A 209 -12.69 8.46 7.43
N VAL A 210 -13.88 8.89 7.03
CA VAL A 210 -14.97 9.24 7.94
C VAL A 210 -15.40 8.04 8.79
N LEU A 211 -15.55 6.86 8.21
CA LEU A 211 -15.83 5.62 8.93
C LEU A 211 -14.75 5.30 9.98
N CYS A 212 -13.47 5.38 9.61
CA CYS A 212 -12.36 5.14 10.51
C CYS A 212 -12.33 6.13 11.68
N ILE A 213 -12.64 7.40 11.42
CA ILE A 213 -12.78 8.43 12.47
C ILE A 213 -13.94 8.05 13.40
N PHE A 214 -15.12 7.72 12.89
CA PHE A 214 -16.27 7.33 13.72
C PHE A 214 -15.96 6.12 14.60
N VAL A 215 -15.36 5.07 14.04
CA VAL A 215 -14.94 3.88 14.79
C VAL A 215 -13.93 4.25 15.86
N THR A 216 -12.94 5.10 15.53
CA THR A 216 -11.92 5.54 16.49
C THR A 216 -12.51 6.36 17.64
N VAL A 217 -13.41 7.29 17.34
CA VAL A 217 -14.10 8.11 18.35
C VAL A 217 -15.00 7.25 19.23
N GLY A 218 -15.73 6.31 18.62
CA GLY A 218 -16.55 5.33 19.34
C GLY A 218 -15.71 4.49 20.30
N ILE A 219 -14.71 3.76 19.79
CA ILE A 219 -13.84 2.92 20.63
C ILE A 219 -13.14 3.77 21.70
N ASN A 220 -12.73 4.99 21.40
CA ASN A 220 -12.18 5.87 22.41
C ASN A 220 -13.17 6.18 23.55
N ARG A 221 -14.42 6.51 23.20
CA ARG A 221 -15.45 6.90 24.16
C ARG A 221 -15.88 5.74 25.07
N TRP A 222 -15.95 4.53 24.53
CA TRP A 222 -16.47 3.35 25.22
C TRP A 222 -15.37 2.49 25.84
N VAL A 223 -14.19 2.40 25.22
CA VAL A 223 -13.08 1.54 25.65
C VAL A 223 -11.98 2.37 26.30
N PHE A 224 -11.31 3.25 25.55
CA PHE A 224 -10.09 3.92 26.03
C PHE A 224 -10.32 4.94 27.14
N SER A 225 -11.48 5.59 27.18
CA SER A 225 -11.81 6.61 28.19
C SER A 225 -12.52 6.03 29.42
N SER A 226 -12.83 4.73 29.42
CA SER A 226 -13.54 4.09 30.52
C SER A 226 -12.61 3.83 31.70
N GLY A 227 -12.91 4.38 32.88
CA GLY A 227 -12.00 4.33 34.03
C GLY A 227 -11.63 2.93 34.50
N LYS A 228 -12.46 1.91 34.22
CA LYS A 228 -12.18 0.50 34.53
C LYS A 228 -11.15 -0.12 33.59
N LEU A 229 -11.21 0.20 32.30
CA LEU A 229 -10.38 -0.46 31.28
C LEU A 229 -9.14 0.37 30.92
N GLU A 230 -9.17 1.69 31.05
CA GLU A 230 -8.10 2.63 30.63
C GLU A 230 -6.67 2.17 31.00
N ARG A 231 -6.48 1.61 32.20
CA ARG A 231 -5.17 1.18 32.72
C ARG A 231 -4.81 -0.29 32.48
N HIS A 232 -5.70 -1.12 31.95
CA HIS A 232 -5.37 -2.53 31.73
C HIS A 232 -4.36 -2.71 30.58
N PRO A 233 -3.21 -3.37 30.82
CA PRO A 233 -2.16 -3.55 29.81
C PRO A 233 -2.63 -4.44 28.65
N LEU A 234 -3.56 -5.36 28.92
CA LEU A 234 -4.11 -6.29 27.93
C LEU A 234 -4.88 -5.60 26.80
N ILE A 235 -5.45 -4.42 27.04
CA ILE A 235 -6.24 -3.71 26.00
C ILE A 235 -5.37 -3.34 24.80
N GLY A 236 -4.11 -2.95 25.04
CA GLY A 236 -3.19 -2.67 23.94
C GLY A 236 -3.01 -3.88 23.03
N TRP A 237 -2.87 -5.06 23.61
CA TRP A 237 -2.75 -6.33 22.88
C TRP A 237 -4.05 -6.76 22.21
N VAL A 238 -5.20 -6.60 22.89
CA VAL A 238 -6.51 -6.90 22.29
C VAL A 238 -6.76 -6.04 21.07
N VAL A 239 -6.49 -4.72 21.15
CA VAL A 239 -6.66 -3.82 20.00
C VAL A 239 -5.64 -4.13 18.90
N PHE A 240 -4.39 -4.43 19.26
CA PHE A 240 -3.38 -4.87 18.30
C PHE A 240 -3.84 -6.10 17.50
N LEU A 241 -4.27 -7.15 18.20
CA LEU A 241 -4.76 -8.38 17.58
C LEU A 241 -6.06 -8.15 16.80
N SER A 242 -6.95 -7.28 17.29
CA SER A 242 -8.19 -6.94 16.59
C SER A 242 -7.93 -6.18 15.29
N VAL A 243 -6.97 -5.25 15.28
CA VAL A 243 -6.57 -4.51 14.07
C VAL A 243 -5.88 -5.44 13.07
N TRP A 244 -5.01 -6.34 13.55
CA TRP A 244 -4.39 -7.38 12.73
C TRP A 244 -5.44 -8.30 12.09
N LEU A 245 -6.35 -8.86 12.90
CA LEU A 245 -7.39 -9.77 12.43
C LEU A 245 -8.35 -9.07 11.45
N PHE A 246 -8.75 -7.83 11.76
CA PHE A 246 -9.57 -7.01 10.87
C PHE A 246 -8.87 -6.79 9.52
N ALA A 247 -7.59 -6.43 9.52
CA ALA A 247 -6.83 -6.23 8.29
C ALA A 247 -6.68 -7.53 7.49
N PHE A 248 -6.34 -8.63 8.15
CA PHE A 248 -6.23 -9.95 7.53
C PHE A 248 -7.54 -10.36 6.87
N LEU A 249 -8.66 -10.33 7.59
CA LEU A 249 -9.98 -10.70 7.06
C LEU A 249 -10.43 -9.78 5.92
N LEU A 250 -10.21 -8.46 6.06
CA LEU A 250 -10.54 -7.49 5.02
C LEU A 250 -9.78 -7.78 3.72
N TRP A 251 -8.50 -8.11 3.81
CA TRP A 251 -7.67 -8.40 2.65
C TRP A 251 -7.95 -9.79 2.09
N TYR A 252 -8.15 -10.79 2.96
CA TYR A 252 -8.50 -12.15 2.58
C TYR A 252 -9.75 -12.17 1.68
N VAL A 253 -10.84 -11.53 2.13
CA VAL A 253 -12.12 -11.46 1.40
C VAL A 253 -12.05 -10.59 0.13
N THR A 254 -11.04 -9.72 -0.01
CA THR A 254 -10.90 -8.89 -1.22
C THR A 254 -10.32 -9.73 -2.36
N PRO A 255 -11.05 -10.03 -3.45
CA PRO A 255 -10.57 -10.94 -4.49
C PRO A 255 -9.36 -10.37 -5.23
N LEU A 256 -8.40 -11.23 -5.55
CA LEU A 256 -7.33 -10.89 -6.48
C LEU A 256 -7.95 -10.75 -7.88
N LYS A 257 -7.55 -9.71 -8.60
CA LYS A 257 -7.98 -9.49 -9.99
C LYS A 257 -6.78 -9.61 -10.91
N HIS A 258 -7.08 -9.84 -12.18
CA HIS A 258 -6.10 -9.85 -13.26
C HIS A 258 -5.20 -8.62 -13.19
N SER A 259 -3.90 -8.84 -13.29
CA SER A 259 -2.87 -7.80 -13.27
C SER A 259 -1.69 -8.21 -14.12
N TYR A 260 -0.80 -7.27 -14.40
CA TYR A 260 0.47 -7.58 -15.05
C TYR A 260 1.26 -8.68 -14.32
N PHE A 261 1.35 -8.66 -12.99
CA PHE A 261 2.10 -9.66 -12.21
C PHE A 261 1.31 -10.93 -11.89
N ALA A 262 0.04 -10.96 -12.26
CA ALA A 262 -0.89 -12.07 -12.04
C ALA A 262 -1.90 -12.11 -13.20
N PRO A 263 -1.46 -12.49 -14.43
CA PRO A 263 -2.25 -12.32 -15.63
C PRO A 263 -3.40 -13.33 -15.79
N GLY A 264 -3.49 -14.32 -14.91
CA GLY A 264 -4.54 -15.33 -14.93
C GLY A 264 -5.95 -14.83 -14.61
N PRO A 265 -6.90 -15.75 -14.36
CA PRO A 265 -6.70 -17.20 -14.29
C PRO A 265 -6.53 -17.83 -15.68
N ARG A 266 -5.61 -18.80 -15.82
CA ARG A 266 -5.37 -19.53 -17.09
C ARG A 266 -5.65 -21.03 -16.93
N PRO A 267 -6.20 -21.73 -17.95
CA PRO A 267 -6.19 -23.19 -17.99
C PRO A 267 -4.75 -23.73 -17.91
N PRO A 268 -4.53 -24.96 -17.42
CA PRO A 268 -5.54 -25.95 -17.03
C PRO A 268 -6.13 -25.74 -15.62
N ASN A 269 -5.43 -25.04 -14.73
CA ASN A 269 -5.81 -24.97 -13.31
C ASN A 269 -6.67 -23.76 -12.94
N TYR A 270 -6.81 -22.79 -13.84
CA TYR A 270 -7.53 -21.54 -13.61
C TYR A 270 -7.04 -20.75 -12.37
N LEU A 271 -5.71 -20.76 -12.16
CA LEU A 271 -5.04 -20.00 -11.08
C LEU A 271 -4.30 -18.77 -11.61
N PHE A 272 -4.06 -17.81 -10.72
CA PHE A 272 -3.34 -16.57 -10.98
C PHE A 272 -1.82 -16.72 -10.82
N TYR A 273 -1.21 -17.66 -11.55
CA TYR A 273 0.24 -17.92 -11.41
C TYR A 273 1.08 -16.65 -11.59
N PRO A 274 2.14 -16.49 -10.77
CA PRO A 274 2.93 -15.27 -10.72
C PRO A 274 3.66 -15.03 -12.04
N TYR A 275 3.80 -13.77 -12.45
CA TYR A 275 4.47 -13.39 -13.71
C TYR A 275 5.50 -12.28 -13.48
N SER A 276 6.54 -12.23 -14.32
CA SER A 276 7.60 -11.22 -14.27
C SER A 276 8.34 -11.23 -12.91
N ASP A 277 8.46 -10.08 -12.24
CA ASP A 277 9.12 -9.96 -10.93
C ASP A 277 8.55 -10.95 -9.90
N ALA A 278 7.24 -11.18 -9.92
CA ALA A 278 6.58 -12.10 -8.99
C ALA A 278 7.02 -13.55 -9.23
N GLU A 279 7.13 -13.96 -10.49
CA GLU A 279 7.60 -15.31 -10.87
C GLU A 279 9.05 -15.49 -10.45
N PHE A 280 9.88 -14.47 -10.68
CA PHE A 280 11.30 -14.53 -10.37
C PHE A 280 11.58 -14.67 -8.87
N TYR A 281 10.81 -14.00 -8.01
CA TYR A 281 10.97 -14.14 -6.56
C TYR A 281 10.49 -15.50 -6.05
N ASP A 282 9.42 -16.03 -6.63
CA ASP A 282 8.94 -17.36 -6.30
C ASP A 282 9.93 -18.44 -6.79
N LEU A 283 10.43 -18.36 -8.03
CA LEU A 283 11.49 -19.25 -8.53
C LEU A 283 12.74 -19.26 -7.64
N ALA A 284 13.18 -18.09 -7.16
CA ALA A 284 14.28 -18.00 -6.21
C ALA A 284 13.97 -18.72 -4.88
N ALA A 285 12.72 -18.68 -4.42
CA ALA A 285 12.25 -19.42 -3.25
C ALA A 285 12.23 -20.93 -3.50
N GLN A 286 11.83 -21.37 -4.68
CA GLN A 286 11.83 -22.78 -5.06
C GLN A 286 13.25 -23.35 -5.08
N TYR A 287 14.25 -22.58 -5.55
CA TYR A 287 15.67 -22.98 -5.47
C TYR A 287 16.18 -23.20 -4.04
N ILE A 288 15.70 -22.38 -3.10
CA ILE A 288 16.02 -22.56 -1.67
C ILE A 288 15.42 -23.88 -1.17
N LEU A 289 14.16 -24.17 -1.48
CA LEU A 289 13.47 -25.40 -1.06
C LEU A 289 14.11 -26.68 -1.59
N ILE A 290 14.69 -26.65 -2.79
CA ILE A 290 15.32 -27.81 -3.43
C ILE A 290 16.82 -27.93 -3.11
N GLY A 291 17.34 -27.11 -2.19
CA GLY A 291 18.72 -27.21 -1.71
C GLY A 291 19.80 -26.67 -2.65
N GLN A 292 19.46 -25.72 -3.52
CA GLN A 292 20.41 -25.10 -4.46
C GLN A 292 20.78 -23.66 -4.08
N GLY A 293 20.31 -23.17 -2.93
CA GLY A 293 20.52 -21.80 -2.47
C GLY A 293 19.62 -20.78 -3.16
N VAL A 294 19.87 -19.48 -2.91
CA VAL A 294 19.08 -18.40 -3.51
C VAL A 294 19.31 -18.40 -5.03
N LEU A 295 18.25 -18.63 -5.80
CA LEU A 295 18.26 -18.61 -7.28
C LEU A 295 19.43 -19.41 -7.91
N ASN A 296 19.72 -20.61 -7.39
CA ASN A 296 20.84 -21.45 -7.84
C ASN A 296 22.22 -20.76 -7.82
N GLY A 297 22.41 -19.82 -6.89
CA GLY A 297 23.63 -19.03 -6.77
C GLY A 297 23.78 -17.93 -7.83
N ILE A 298 22.75 -17.63 -8.64
CA ILE A 298 22.74 -16.50 -9.56
C ILE A 298 22.58 -15.20 -8.75
N PRO A 299 23.29 -14.09 -9.11
CA PRO A 299 23.15 -12.82 -8.42
C PRO A 299 21.69 -12.34 -8.30
N MET A 300 21.25 -12.00 -7.10
CA MET A 300 19.87 -11.55 -6.83
C MET A 300 19.82 -10.38 -5.84
N ASP A 301 19.06 -9.34 -6.20
CA ASP A 301 18.94 -8.10 -5.42
C ASP A 301 18.10 -8.20 -4.14
N LYS A 302 17.22 -9.19 -4.05
CA LYS A 302 16.12 -9.23 -3.06
C LYS A 302 16.02 -10.60 -2.36
N PRO A 303 17.13 -11.14 -1.84
CA PRO A 303 17.24 -12.53 -1.40
C PRO A 303 16.35 -12.87 -0.19
N LEU A 304 16.16 -11.93 0.74
CA LEU A 304 15.38 -12.21 1.96
C LEU A 304 13.89 -12.39 1.65
N TYR A 305 13.39 -11.79 0.58
CA TYR A 305 12.01 -12.03 0.16
C TYR A 305 11.82 -13.44 -0.44
N ALA A 306 12.80 -13.92 -1.21
CA ALA A 306 12.79 -15.32 -1.69
C ALA A 306 12.84 -16.29 -0.51
N MET A 307 13.67 -16.04 0.50
CA MET A 307 13.68 -16.84 1.73
C MET A 307 12.34 -16.81 2.47
N PHE A 308 11.70 -15.64 2.56
CA PHE A 308 10.36 -15.52 3.14
C PHE A 308 9.31 -16.37 2.40
N LEU A 309 9.30 -16.33 1.06
CA LEU A 309 8.42 -17.17 0.25
C LEU A 309 8.75 -18.66 0.43
N ALA A 310 10.03 -19.03 0.50
CA ALA A 310 10.46 -20.41 0.72
C ALA A 310 9.93 -20.94 2.06
N LEU A 311 9.98 -20.14 3.13
CA LEU A 311 9.40 -20.49 4.42
C LEU A 311 7.88 -20.66 4.35
N ILE A 312 7.18 -19.85 3.56
CA ILE A 312 5.74 -20.02 3.36
C ILE A 312 5.46 -21.34 2.65
N HIS A 313 6.12 -21.60 1.52
CA HIS A 313 5.95 -22.83 0.75
C HIS A 313 6.32 -24.08 1.55
N ALA A 314 7.32 -23.99 2.45
CA ALA A 314 7.66 -25.09 3.36
C ALA A 314 6.52 -25.43 4.34
N VAL A 315 5.65 -24.46 4.67
CA VAL A 315 4.52 -24.64 5.60
C VAL A 315 3.25 -25.09 4.88
N VAL A 316 2.94 -24.49 3.73
CA VAL A 316 1.64 -24.70 3.04
C VAL A 316 1.73 -25.52 1.75
N GLY A 317 2.93 -25.88 1.31
CA GLY A 317 3.16 -26.58 0.05
C GLY A 317 3.20 -25.63 -1.15
N GLN A 318 2.86 -26.15 -2.33
CA GLN A 318 2.97 -25.44 -3.62
C GLN A 318 1.67 -24.74 -4.05
N GLY A 319 0.61 -24.81 -3.25
CA GLY A 319 -0.66 -24.18 -3.55
C GLY A 319 -0.55 -22.65 -3.60
N TYR A 320 -0.88 -22.05 -4.76
CA TYR A 320 -0.74 -20.60 -4.96
C TYR A 320 -1.64 -19.80 -4.00
N GLU A 321 -2.89 -20.22 -3.82
CA GLU A 321 -3.83 -19.49 -2.96
C GLU A 321 -3.42 -19.58 -1.49
N GLU A 322 -3.00 -20.75 -1.04
CA GLU A 322 -2.51 -21.02 0.32
C GLU A 322 -1.28 -20.18 0.64
N THR A 323 -0.32 -20.12 -0.30
CA THR A 323 0.88 -19.27 -0.18
C THR A 323 0.50 -17.80 -0.05
N ILE A 324 -0.42 -17.31 -0.89
CA ILE A 324 -0.90 -15.93 -0.81
C ILE A 324 -1.66 -15.68 0.50
N HIS A 325 -2.48 -16.61 0.98
CA HIS A 325 -3.21 -16.48 2.24
C HIS A 325 -2.28 -16.36 3.44
N LEU A 326 -1.24 -17.19 3.54
CA LEU A 326 -0.25 -17.10 4.61
C LEU A 326 0.58 -15.82 4.50
N GLN A 327 0.96 -15.40 3.28
CA GLN A 327 1.63 -14.12 3.06
C GLN A 327 0.80 -12.95 3.59
N ILE A 328 -0.49 -12.90 3.26
CA ILE A 328 -1.40 -11.84 3.72
C ILE A 328 -1.50 -11.84 5.25
N ALA A 329 -1.55 -13.01 5.90
CA ALA A 329 -1.59 -13.11 7.36
C ALA A 329 -0.38 -12.46 8.03
N VAL A 330 0.82 -12.67 7.48
CA VAL A 330 2.06 -12.01 7.97
C VAL A 330 2.04 -10.52 7.66
N LEU A 331 1.71 -10.13 6.43
CA LEU A 331 1.72 -8.73 6.01
C LEU A 331 0.64 -7.89 6.68
N ALA A 332 -0.45 -8.50 7.18
CA ALA A 332 -1.49 -7.85 7.97
C ALA A 332 -0.99 -7.32 9.33
N LEU A 333 0.24 -7.68 9.73
CA LEU A 333 0.92 -7.03 10.86
C LEU A 333 1.15 -5.53 10.62
N MET A 334 1.18 -5.07 9.37
CA MET A 334 1.47 -3.67 9.03
C MET A 334 0.51 -2.67 9.73
N PRO A 335 -0.84 -2.76 9.57
CA PRO A 335 -1.80 -1.97 10.35
C PRO A 335 -1.61 -2.05 11.88
N ALA A 336 -1.32 -3.23 12.40
CA ALA A 336 -1.16 -3.43 13.84
C ALA A 336 0.15 -2.80 14.37
N MET A 337 1.23 -2.84 13.59
CA MET A 337 2.47 -2.15 13.90
C MET A 337 2.32 -0.63 13.84
N LEU A 338 1.53 -0.10 12.90
CA LEU A 338 1.15 1.32 12.88
C LEU A 338 0.33 1.71 14.11
N TYR A 339 -0.55 0.83 14.61
CA TYR A 339 -1.21 1.04 15.91
C TYR A 339 -0.20 1.17 17.06
N LEU A 340 0.80 0.30 17.13
CA LEU A 340 1.85 0.39 18.15
C LEU A 340 2.69 1.66 18.02
N LEU A 341 3.06 2.03 16.80
CA LEU A 341 3.80 3.27 16.53
C LEU A 341 3.00 4.50 16.97
N GLY A 342 1.77 4.64 16.47
CA GLY A 342 0.90 5.78 16.77
C GLY A 342 0.51 5.89 18.23
N SER A 343 0.28 4.75 18.90
CA SER A 343 -0.04 4.72 20.34
C SER A 343 1.10 5.23 21.22
N GLN A 344 2.34 5.10 20.77
CA GLN A 344 3.53 5.55 21.51
C GLN A 344 4.03 6.94 21.08
N MET A 345 3.83 7.29 19.80
CA MET A 345 4.08 8.63 19.28
C MET A 345 3.12 9.64 19.88
N VAL A 346 1.83 9.29 19.90
CA VAL A 346 0.73 10.11 20.41
C VAL A 346 -0.09 9.30 21.41
N ASN A 347 -1.16 8.65 21.02
CA ASN A 347 -2.07 7.96 21.96
C ASN A 347 -2.78 6.79 21.26
N ARG A 348 -3.45 5.92 22.04
CA ARG A 348 -4.16 4.74 21.50
C ARG A 348 -5.15 5.08 20.37
N PRO A 349 -5.97 6.16 20.46
CA PRO A 349 -6.83 6.60 19.35
C PRO A 349 -6.07 6.93 18.06
N ALA A 350 -4.95 7.65 18.16
CA ALA A 350 -4.13 7.97 16.99
C ALA A 350 -3.57 6.70 16.35
N GLY A 351 -3.05 5.77 17.16
CA GLY A 351 -2.63 4.45 16.66
C GLY A 351 -3.77 3.69 15.98
N LEU A 352 -4.97 3.70 16.56
CA LEU A 352 -6.11 2.98 15.99
C LEU A 352 -6.50 3.57 14.63
N LEU A 353 -6.58 4.90 14.53
CA LEU A 353 -6.88 5.55 13.26
C LEU A 353 -5.80 5.24 12.20
N MET A 354 -4.51 5.29 12.56
CA MET A 354 -3.42 4.93 11.64
C MET A 354 -3.57 3.50 11.11
N GLY A 355 -3.83 2.53 11.99
CA GLY A 355 -4.00 1.13 11.60
C GLY A 355 -5.22 0.93 10.69
N LEU A 356 -6.36 1.52 11.03
CA LEU A 356 -7.58 1.42 10.21
C LEU A 356 -7.40 2.05 8.83
N LEU A 357 -6.78 3.24 8.74
CA LEU A 357 -6.47 3.89 7.46
C LEU A 357 -5.54 3.01 6.61
N ALA A 358 -4.50 2.41 7.20
CA ALA A 358 -3.60 1.52 6.47
C ALA A 358 -4.29 0.23 5.99
N ALA A 359 -5.22 -0.32 6.77
CA ALA A 359 -6.01 -1.48 6.37
C ALA A 359 -6.88 -1.19 5.14
N PHE A 360 -7.56 -0.03 5.10
CA PHE A 360 -8.37 0.38 3.95
C PHE A 360 -7.53 0.82 2.75
N HIS A 361 -6.41 1.51 2.97
CA HIS A 361 -5.47 1.85 1.89
C HIS A 361 -5.02 0.59 1.16
N GLN A 362 -4.64 -0.45 1.91
CA GLN A 362 -4.21 -1.71 1.32
C GLN A 362 -5.36 -2.49 0.66
N ARG A 363 -6.56 -2.47 1.24
CA ARG A 363 -7.74 -3.05 0.58
C ARG A 363 -8.01 -2.35 -0.76
N ASN A 364 -7.86 -1.04 -0.82
CA ASN A 364 -8.01 -0.29 -2.06
C ASN A 364 -6.91 -0.65 -3.05
N ALA A 365 -5.68 -0.91 -2.59
CA ALA A 365 -4.58 -1.37 -3.45
C ALA A 365 -4.94 -2.68 -4.17
N ILE A 366 -5.47 -3.67 -3.43
CA ILE A 366 -5.91 -4.95 -4.00
C ILE A 366 -7.11 -4.76 -4.96
N ALA A 367 -8.01 -3.85 -4.64
CA ALA A 367 -9.18 -3.58 -5.49
C ALA A 367 -8.85 -2.74 -6.74
N ALA A 368 -7.75 -1.97 -6.71
CA ALA A 368 -7.30 -1.07 -7.77
C ALA A 368 -6.52 -1.77 -8.89
N THR A 369 -6.08 -3.00 -8.65
CA THR A 369 -5.30 -3.86 -9.56
C THR A 369 -5.72 -3.87 -11.04
N PRO A 370 -7.02 -3.92 -11.40
CA PRO A 370 -7.40 -3.91 -12.81
C PRO A 370 -7.40 -2.51 -13.47
N PHE A 371 -7.23 -1.44 -12.69
CA PHE A 371 -7.38 -0.06 -13.15
C PHE A 371 -6.06 0.68 -13.25
N ILE A 372 -5.18 0.47 -12.28
CA ILE A 372 -3.84 1.05 -12.26
C ILE A 372 -2.84 -0.05 -11.97
N LYS A 373 -1.60 0.15 -12.41
CA LYS A 373 -0.52 -0.69 -11.93
C LYS A 373 -0.40 -0.45 -10.43
N VAL A 374 -0.27 -1.51 -9.63
CA VAL A 374 -0.11 -1.38 -8.18
C VAL A 374 0.63 -2.59 -7.61
N SER A 375 1.39 -2.38 -6.53
CA SER A 375 1.94 -3.46 -5.70
C SER A 375 1.14 -3.55 -4.39
N HIS A 376 0.79 -4.76 -3.98
CA HIS A 376 -0.02 -5.02 -2.80
C HIS A 376 0.26 -6.40 -2.19
N SER A 377 -0.35 -6.69 -1.04
CA SER A 377 -0.04 -7.83 -0.18
C SER A 377 -0.44 -9.19 -0.77
N LYS A 378 -1.37 -9.22 -1.74
CA LYS A 378 -1.68 -10.43 -2.51
C LYS A 378 -0.76 -10.72 -3.70
N LEU A 379 0.18 -9.83 -4.04
CA LEU A 379 1.17 -10.10 -5.09
C LEU A 379 2.47 -10.54 -4.43
N MET A 380 3.19 -11.45 -5.09
CA MET A 380 4.51 -11.89 -4.65
C MET A 380 5.56 -10.82 -4.97
N LEU A 381 5.49 -9.67 -4.30
CA LEU A 381 6.34 -8.51 -4.55
C LEU A 381 6.94 -7.95 -3.26
N THR A 382 8.03 -7.20 -3.39
CA THR A 382 8.83 -6.79 -2.22
C THR A 382 8.44 -5.45 -1.61
N GLU A 383 7.63 -4.63 -2.27
CA GLU A 383 7.35 -3.26 -1.80
C GLU A 383 6.59 -3.24 -0.47
N TYR A 384 5.53 -4.05 -0.34
CA TYR A 384 4.74 -4.11 0.89
C TYR A 384 5.48 -4.79 2.06
N PRO A 385 6.21 -5.90 1.87
CA PRO A 385 7.14 -6.43 2.88
C PRO A 385 8.16 -5.40 3.36
N THR A 386 8.75 -4.61 2.45
CA THR A 386 9.64 -3.50 2.82
C THR A 386 8.91 -2.45 3.66
N ALA A 387 7.68 -2.08 3.32
CA ALA A 387 6.86 -1.14 4.10
C ALA A 387 6.69 -1.61 5.55
N LEU A 388 6.38 -2.90 5.75
CA LEU A 388 6.25 -3.52 7.08
C LEU A 388 7.56 -3.40 7.88
N LEU A 389 8.67 -3.84 7.31
CA LEU A 389 9.98 -3.78 7.99
C LEU A 389 10.38 -2.34 8.33
N LEU A 390 10.06 -1.38 7.46
CA LEU A 390 10.34 0.04 7.69
C LEU A 390 9.44 0.66 8.78
N VAL A 391 8.18 0.24 8.92
CA VAL A 391 7.35 0.64 10.08
C VAL A 391 7.91 0.07 11.38
N ILE A 392 8.38 -1.18 11.37
CA ILE A 392 9.00 -1.80 12.56
C ILE A 392 10.30 -1.07 12.92
N PHE A 393 11.15 -0.77 11.93
CA PHE A 393 12.31 0.09 12.10
C PHE A 393 11.94 1.46 12.68
N ALA A 394 10.93 2.14 12.12
CA ALA A 394 10.47 3.44 12.59
C ALA A 394 10.03 3.41 14.05
N LEU A 395 9.36 2.34 14.49
CA LEU A 395 8.97 2.13 15.88
C LEU A 395 10.19 2.07 16.81
N PHE A 396 11.20 1.28 16.47
CA PHE A 396 12.38 1.13 17.32
C PHE A 396 13.30 2.35 17.25
N ALA A 397 13.48 2.96 16.08
CA ALA A 397 14.20 4.22 15.92
C ALA A 397 13.52 5.37 16.70
N PHE A 398 12.18 5.43 16.71
CA PHE A 398 11.41 6.34 17.54
C PHE A 398 11.67 6.11 19.04
N ARG A 399 11.60 4.86 19.51
CA ARG A 399 11.86 4.51 20.92
C ARG A 399 13.29 4.84 21.35
N TRP A 400 14.25 4.55 20.47
CA TRP A 400 15.66 4.87 20.66
C TRP A 400 15.88 6.37 20.82
N LEU A 401 15.33 7.19 19.91
CA LEU A 401 15.48 8.66 19.98
C LEU A 401 14.71 9.32 21.11
N LYS A 402 13.58 8.73 21.52
CA LYS A 402 12.77 9.26 22.64
C LYS A 402 13.44 9.02 24.00
N GLY A 403 14.33 8.04 24.13
CA GLY A 403 14.98 7.69 25.40
C GLY A 403 15.84 8.81 25.98
N ARG A 404 15.36 9.51 27.03
CA ARG A 404 15.99 10.76 27.52
C ARG A 404 17.16 10.62 28.51
N GLN A 405 17.45 9.42 29.06
CA GLN A 405 18.49 9.30 30.11
C GLN A 405 19.55 8.22 29.85
N ARG A 406 19.19 7.06 29.29
CA ARG A 406 20.11 5.94 29.02
C ARG A 406 19.88 5.37 27.63
N LEU A 407 20.97 4.99 26.95
CA LEU A 407 20.93 4.33 25.65
C LEU A 407 20.21 2.98 25.79
N SER A 408 19.14 2.80 25.02
CA SER A 408 18.45 1.50 24.93
C SER A 408 19.14 0.65 23.86
N TRP A 409 20.06 -0.21 24.28
CA TRP A 409 20.78 -1.13 23.38
C TRP A 409 19.82 -2.00 22.58
N VAL A 410 18.74 -2.48 23.21
CA VAL A 410 17.72 -3.31 22.54
C VAL A 410 17.02 -2.54 21.42
N ASP A 411 16.60 -1.29 21.65
CA ASP A 411 15.93 -0.50 20.61
C ASP A 411 16.89 -0.16 19.45
N ALA A 412 18.17 0.13 19.74
CA ALA A 412 19.18 0.37 18.71
C ALA A 412 19.49 -0.90 17.90
N VAL A 413 19.59 -2.05 18.55
CA VAL A 413 19.81 -3.35 17.89
C VAL A 413 18.62 -3.73 17.01
N LEU A 414 17.40 -3.59 17.52
CA LEU A 414 16.19 -3.87 16.75
C LEU A 414 16.05 -2.89 15.57
N ALA A 415 16.35 -1.60 15.77
CA ALA A 415 16.34 -0.64 14.66
C ALA A 415 17.34 -1.03 13.56
N GLY A 416 18.62 -1.26 13.91
CA GLY A 416 19.63 -1.64 12.92
C GLY A 416 19.33 -2.98 12.24
N GLY A 417 18.88 -3.98 13.01
CA GLY A 417 18.53 -5.30 12.49
C GLY A 417 17.35 -5.26 11.51
N PHE A 418 16.22 -4.63 11.88
CA PHE A 418 15.07 -4.51 10.98
C PHE A 418 15.35 -3.67 9.74
N LEU A 419 16.20 -2.63 9.84
CA LEU A 419 16.67 -1.90 8.66
C LEU A 419 17.57 -2.77 7.77
N GLY A 420 18.44 -3.59 8.36
CA GLY A 420 19.24 -4.59 7.64
C GLY A 420 18.37 -5.60 6.89
N LEU A 421 17.33 -6.14 7.53
CA LEU A 421 16.35 -7.00 6.87
C LEU A 421 15.62 -6.25 5.74
N ALA A 422 15.22 -4.99 5.95
CA ALA A 422 14.58 -4.19 4.91
C ALA A 422 15.48 -4.00 3.68
N ILE A 423 16.80 -3.83 3.89
CA ILE A 423 17.81 -3.73 2.82
C ILE A 423 17.92 -5.05 2.04
N LEU A 424 17.88 -6.20 2.71
CA LEU A 424 17.91 -7.52 2.05
C LEU A 424 16.61 -7.85 1.28
N VAL A 425 15.50 -7.20 1.61
CA VAL A 425 14.25 -7.28 0.83
C VAL A 425 14.27 -6.28 -0.33
N ARG A 426 14.74 -5.05 -0.10
CA ARG A 426 14.93 -4.00 -1.11
C ARG A 426 16.11 -3.09 -0.75
N PRO A 427 17.17 -3.05 -1.58
CA PRO A 427 18.36 -2.22 -1.32
C PRO A 427 18.07 -0.72 -1.16
N ASN A 428 16.99 -0.20 -1.77
CA ASN A 428 16.55 1.20 -1.66
C ASN A 428 16.34 1.65 -0.20
N ALA A 429 16.04 0.73 0.73
CA ALA A 429 15.92 1.02 2.15
C ALA A 429 17.22 1.58 2.76
N LEU A 430 18.39 1.34 2.16
CA LEU A 430 19.69 1.81 2.66
C LEU A 430 19.73 3.33 2.84
N MET A 431 19.13 4.09 1.91
CA MET A 431 19.13 5.56 1.96
C MET A 431 18.24 6.14 3.06
N VAL A 432 17.45 5.32 3.76
CA VAL A 432 16.75 5.74 4.97
C VAL A 432 17.74 6.02 6.11
N LEU A 433 18.83 5.25 6.20
CA LEU A 433 19.82 5.33 7.27
C LEU A 433 20.42 6.74 7.44
N PRO A 434 21.04 7.36 6.41
CA PRO A 434 21.68 8.67 6.57
C PRO A 434 20.70 9.76 7.04
N PHE A 435 19.44 9.74 6.61
CA PHE A 435 18.44 10.73 7.01
C PHE A 435 18.00 10.57 8.47
N VAL A 436 17.85 9.33 8.94
CA VAL A 436 17.54 9.05 10.35
C VAL A 436 18.73 9.39 11.26
N LEU A 437 19.96 9.10 10.81
CA LEU A 437 21.17 9.49 11.52
C LEU A 437 21.33 11.02 11.57
N LEU A 438 21.04 11.73 10.49
CA LEU A 438 21.06 13.20 10.43
C LEU A 438 20.05 13.81 11.41
N LEU A 439 18.83 13.27 11.46
CA LEU A 439 17.82 13.67 12.43
C LEU A 439 18.31 13.45 13.87
N ALA A 440 18.92 12.29 14.11
CA ALA A 440 19.40 11.91 15.42
C ALA A 440 20.59 12.78 15.88
N TRP A 441 21.47 13.17 14.96
CA TRP A 441 22.52 14.17 15.20
C TRP A 441 21.94 15.53 15.56
N ALA A 442 21.00 16.03 14.74
CA ALA A 442 20.34 17.32 14.96
C ALA A 442 19.60 17.37 16.31
N ALA A 443 18.98 16.25 16.71
CA ALA A 443 18.26 16.11 17.98
C ALA A 443 19.17 16.19 19.21
N ASN A 444 20.35 15.58 19.14
CA ASN A 444 21.21 15.30 20.30
C ASN A 444 22.58 15.97 20.21
N ARG A 445 22.71 17.10 19.49
CA ARG A 445 23.97 17.84 19.30
C ARG A 445 24.76 18.15 20.58
N ARG A 446 24.10 18.20 21.75
CA ARG A 446 24.72 18.43 23.06
C ARG A 446 25.23 17.16 23.77
N GLN A 447 24.85 15.96 23.31
CA GLN A 447 25.20 14.67 23.90
C GLN A 447 25.87 13.75 22.85
N ILE A 448 26.88 14.28 22.16
CA ILE A 448 27.48 13.66 20.97
C ILE A 448 27.94 12.22 21.19
N LYS A 449 28.58 11.91 22.34
CA LYS A 449 29.07 10.55 22.65
C LYS A 449 27.96 9.51 22.70
N LYS A 450 26.82 9.82 23.33
CA LYS A 450 25.70 8.87 23.47
C LYS A 450 25.01 8.62 22.14
N TRP A 451 24.86 9.66 21.33
CA TRP A 451 24.29 9.53 20.00
C TRP A 451 25.23 8.77 19.06
N LEU A 452 26.53 9.11 19.03
CA LEU A 452 27.53 8.38 18.23
C LEU A 452 27.54 6.89 18.55
N LEU A 453 27.50 6.52 19.83
CA LEU A 453 27.46 5.12 20.25
C LEU A 453 26.17 4.42 19.77
N GLY A 454 25.00 5.06 19.91
CA GLY A 454 23.75 4.50 19.41
C GLY A 454 23.71 4.35 17.89
N SER A 455 24.20 5.36 17.16
CA SER A 455 24.33 5.34 15.71
C SER A 455 25.31 4.24 15.26
N ALA A 456 26.44 4.09 15.95
CA ALA A 456 27.41 3.04 15.68
C ALA A 456 26.79 1.64 15.87
N VAL A 457 25.95 1.43 16.88
CA VAL A 457 25.22 0.16 17.07
C VAL A 457 24.23 -0.08 15.93
N ILE A 458 23.48 0.93 15.50
CA ILE A 458 22.54 0.78 14.37
C ILE A 458 23.32 0.41 13.10
N VAL A 459 24.39 1.14 12.78
CA VAL A 459 25.24 0.87 11.61
C VAL A 459 25.86 -0.52 11.71
N PHE A 460 26.41 -0.88 12.87
CA PHE A 460 26.97 -2.21 13.12
C PHE A 460 25.94 -3.30 12.89
N MET A 461 24.71 -3.12 13.38
CA MET A 461 23.65 -4.11 13.23
C MET A 461 23.11 -4.21 11.80
N VAL A 462 23.04 -3.09 11.07
CA VAL A 462 22.77 -3.11 9.63
C VAL A 462 23.83 -3.96 8.93
N SER A 463 25.11 -3.66 9.15
CA SER A 463 26.23 -4.40 8.58
C SER A 463 26.20 -5.89 8.95
N LEU A 464 25.98 -6.21 10.23
CA LEU A 464 25.91 -7.58 10.74
C LEU A 464 24.81 -8.39 10.04
N THR A 465 23.69 -7.74 9.71
CA THR A 465 22.54 -8.40 9.06
C THR A 465 22.78 -8.61 7.57
N ILE A 466 23.37 -7.63 6.87
CA ILE A 466 23.49 -7.68 5.39
C ILE A 466 24.76 -8.38 4.91
N LEU A 467 25.87 -8.26 5.65
CA LEU A 467 27.19 -8.73 5.21
C LEU A 467 27.24 -10.23 4.89
N PRO A 468 26.58 -11.14 5.66
CA PRO A 468 26.64 -12.57 5.35
C PRO A 468 26.28 -12.91 3.90
N PHE A 469 25.24 -12.29 3.34
CA PHE A 469 24.85 -12.49 1.95
C PHE A 469 25.67 -11.62 0.98
N MET A 470 25.97 -10.37 1.36
CA MET A 470 26.72 -9.44 0.49
C MET A 470 28.16 -9.92 0.19
N LEU A 471 28.72 -10.74 1.07
CA LEU A 471 30.04 -11.35 0.92
C LEU A 471 30.01 -12.70 0.17
N GLU A 472 28.84 -13.25 -0.13
CA GLU A 472 28.70 -14.48 -0.91
C GLU A 472 29.21 -14.25 -2.34
N ILE A 473 29.92 -15.24 -2.90
CA ILE A 473 30.40 -15.23 -4.28
C ILE A 473 29.39 -15.99 -5.14
N PRO A 474 28.65 -15.30 -6.03
CA PRO A 474 27.67 -15.95 -6.89
C PRO A 474 28.30 -16.94 -7.87
N LYS A 475 27.52 -17.94 -8.31
CA LYS A 475 27.92 -18.94 -9.30
C LYS A 475 28.35 -18.24 -10.60
N GLY A 476 29.54 -18.56 -11.09
CA GLY A 476 30.10 -17.97 -12.32
C GLY A 476 30.82 -16.63 -12.12
N PHE A 477 30.95 -16.13 -10.89
CA PHE A 477 31.69 -14.91 -10.57
C PHE A 477 32.89 -15.20 -9.67
N ASN A 478 33.88 -14.29 -9.70
CA ASN A 478 35.10 -14.35 -8.88
C ASN A 478 35.12 -13.31 -7.76
N GLU A 479 34.09 -12.49 -7.67
CA GLU A 479 33.99 -11.38 -6.73
C GLU A 479 32.72 -11.50 -5.88
N PRO A 480 32.71 -10.97 -4.64
CA PRO A 480 31.51 -10.95 -3.81
C PRO A 480 30.35 -10.17 -4.45
N TYR A 481 29.12 -10.56 -4.10
CA TYR A 481 27.90 -9.92 -4.57
C TYR A 481 27.90 -8.39 -4.40
N LEU A 482 28.44 -7.90 -3.28
CA LEU A 482 28.57 -6.46 -3.02
C LEU A 482 29.29 -5.72 -4.14
N ILE A 483 30.41 -6.26 -4.64
CA ILE A 483 31.23 -5.61 -5.66
C ILE A 483 30.52 -5.65 -7.01
N ILE A 484 29.93 -6.80 -7.36
CA ILE A 484 29.10 -6.97 -8.55
C ILE A 484 27.98 -5.93 -8.56
N LYS A 485 27.30 -5.74 -7.42
CA LYS A 485 26.19 -4.80 -7.32
C LYS A 485 26.64 -3.35 -7.45
N ILE A 486 27.74 -2.96 -6.80
CA ILE A 486 28.29 -1.60 -6.92
C ILE A 486 28.64 -1.32 -8.38
N ARG A 487 29.36 -2.23 -9.03
CA ARG A 487 29.74 -2.10 -10.45
C ARG A 487 28.51 -1.99 -11.34
N ALA A 488 27.53 -2.88 -11.18
CA ALA A 488 26.29 -2.85 -11.93
C ALA A 488 25.51 -1.53 -11.75
N ILE A 489 25.51 -0.94 -10.56
CA ILE A 489 24.90 0.38 -10.35
C ILE A 489 25.68 1.46 -11.10
N LEU A 490 27.00 1.52 -10.98
CA LEU A 490 27.83 2.52 -11.66
C LEU A 490 27.65 2.44 -13.19
N GLU A 491 27.75 1.24 -13.75
CA GLU A 491 27.68 1.00 -15.20
C GLU A 491 26.28 1.25 -15.75
N SER A 492 25.23 0.71 -15.12
CA SER A 492 23.86 0.77 -15.65
C SER A 492 23.05 2.00 -15.24
N ARG A 493 23.59 2.88 -14.40
CA ARG A 493 22.88 4.07 -13.89
C ARG A 493 23.64 5.39 -14.01
N ILE A 494 24.98 5.35 -14.08
CA ILE A 494 25.81 6.56 -14.10
C ILE A 494 26.58 6.71 -15.42
N LEU A 495 27.02 5.59 -16.00
CA LEU A 495 27.95 5.59 -17.15
C LEU A 495 27.29 5.35 -18.51
N THR A 496 26.04 4.88 -18.57
CA THR A 496 25.31 4.61 -19.82
C THR A 496 24.15 5.59 -20.00
N ASP A 497 24.06 6.22 -21.17
CA ASP A 497 22.99 7.16 -21.53
C ASP A 497 21.67 6.44 -21.90
N GLU A 498 21.71 5.12 -22.08
CA GLU A 498 20.53 4.32 -22.41
C GLU A 498 19.77 3.82 -21.18
N PRO A 499 18.53 4.29 -20.96
CA PRO A 499 17.66 3.75 -19.94
C PRO A 499 17.22 2.34 -20.31
N ARG A 500 17.24 1.41 -19.33
CA ARG A 500 16.59 0.11 -19.48
C ARG A 500 15.11 0.32 -19.81
N GLY A 501 14.69 0.07 -21.04
CA GLY A 501 13.28 0.05 -21.41
C GLY A 501 13.11 0.21 -22.91
N SER A 502 12.89 -0.92 -23.59
CA SER A 502 12.78 -1.10 -25.05
C SER A 502 14.00 -0.64 -25.84
N ILE A 503 14.97 -1.55 -25.97
CA ILE A 503 15.79 -1.58 -27.18
C ILE A 503 14.80 -1.89 -28.33
N PRO A 504 14.70 -1.07 -29.38
CA PRO A 504 13.94 -1.40 -30.57
C PRO A 504 14.32 -2.81 -31.06
N LEU A 505 13.33 -3.60 -31.48
CA LEU A 505 13.60 -4.96 -32.00
C LEU A 505 14.66 -4.94 -33.12
N ALA A 506 14.75 -3.85 -33.87
CA ALA A 506 15.78 -3.62 -34.89
C ALA A 506 17.21 -3.56 -34.32
N GLU A 507 17.44 -2.96 -33.16
CA GLU A 507 18.76 -2.91 -32.49
C GLU A 507 19.08 -4.21 -31.76
N GLN A 508 18.06 -4.92 -31.26
CA GLN A 508 18.23 -6.29 -30.74
C GLN A 508 18.60 -7.29 -31.83
N LEU A 509 18.06 -7.15 -33.04
CA LEU A 509 18.41 -7.96 -34.20
C LEU A 509 19.78 -7.57 -34.80
N ALA A 510 20.19 -6.30 -34.66
CA ALA A 510 21.51 -5.83 -35.09
C ALA A 510 22.64 -6.28 -34.14
N ALA A 511 22.33 -6.62 -32.88
CA ALA A 511 23.31 -7.09 -31.89
C ALA A 511 23.79 -8.55 -32.11
N ASP A 512 23.27 -9.24 -33.13
CA ASP A 512 23.73 -10.57 -33.57
C ASP A 512 25.04 -10.48 -34.39
N GLU A 513 25.44 -9.28 -34.82
CA GLU A 513 26.83 -9.01 -35.20
C GLU A 513 27.58 -8.52 -33.96
N GLY A 514 28.48 -9.37 -33.46
CA GLY A 514 29.10 -9.28 -32.14
C GLY A 514 29.36 -7.86 -31.65
N PHE A 515 28.86 -7.58 -30.45
CA PHE A 515 29.17 -6.38 -29.68
C PHE A 515 30.67 -6.07 -29.82
N PRO A 516 31.06 -4.98 -30.51
CA PRO A 516 32.43 -4.55 -30.45
C PRO A 516 32.65 -4.15 -29.00
N TRP A 517 33.57 -4.81 -28.31
CA TRP A 517 34.28 -4.17 -27.20
C TRP A 517 35.13 -3.06 -27.81
N GLY A 518 34.47 -2.03 -28.36
CA GLY A 518 35.11 -0.78 -28.69
C GLY A 518 35.61 -0.22 -27.37
N GLU A 519 36.91 0.03 -27.30
CA GLU A 519 37.49 0.94 -26.33
C GLU A 519 36.65 2.22 -26.38
N ALA A 520 35.70 2.35 -25.43
CA ALA A 520 34.95 3.56 -25.27
C ALA A 520 35.98 4.62 -24.88
N GLY A 521 36.40 5.42 -25.86
CA GLY A 521 37.25 6.57 -25.65
C GLY A 521 36.66 7.33 -24.47
N GLN A 522 37.44 7.47 -23.40
CA GLN A 522 36.98 8.13 -22.20
C GLN A 522 36.48 9.52 -22.60
N PRO A 523 35.18 9.81 -22.47
CA PRO A 523 34.72 11.17 -22.67
C PRO A 523 35.47 11.99 -21.62
N GLN A 524 36.19 13.02 -22.03
CA GLN A 524 36.62 14.08 -21.12
C GLN A 524 35.34 14.76 -20.61
N SER A 525 34.65 14.14 -19.66
CA SER A 525 33.42 14.66 -19.08
C SER A 525 33.80 15.85 -18.22
N THR A 526 33.33 17.03 -18.58
CA THR A 526 33.43 18.19 -17.70
C THR A 526 32.52 17.97 -16.48
N LEU A 527 32.79 18.65 -15.36
CA LEU A 527 31.95 18.55 -14.17
C LEU A 527 30.48 18.99 -14.43
N LEU A 528 30.27 19.82 -15.46
CA LEU A 528 28.97 20.27 -15.93
C LEU A 528 28.20 19.16 -16.66
N ASP A 529 28.86 18.39 -17.54
CA ASP A 529 28.25 17.23 -18.22
C ASP A 529 27.82 16.16 -17.21
N GLY A 530 28.59 15.99 -16.14
CA GLY A 530 28.24 15.10 -15.03
C GLY A 530 26.97 15.54 -14.27
N LEU A 531 26.74 16.85 -14.12
CA LEU A 531 25.54 17.38 -13.45
C LEU A 531 24.29 17.24 -14.30
N GLU A 532 24.40 17.42 -15.62
CA GLU A 532 23.27 17.22 -16.55
C GLU A 532 22.77 15.77 -16.54
N ARG A 533 23.68 14.79 -16.41
CA ARG A 533 23.32 13.36 -16.28
C ARG A 533 22.44 13.06 -15.07
N PHE A 534 22.52 13.84 -13.99
CA PHE A 534 21.69 13.67 -12.80
C PHE A 534 20.44 14.55 -12.76
N ALA A 535 20.13 15.31 -13.83
CA ALA A 535 18.97 16.18 -13.87
C ALA A 535 17.63 15.45 -13.69
N TYR A 536 17.56 14.15 -13.98
CA TYR A 536 16.38 13.31 -13.72
C TYR A 536 16.11 13.10 -12.22
N VAL A 537 17.15 13.11 -11.38
CA VAL A 537 17.02 12.82 -9.93
C VAL A 537 16.06 13.80 -9.25
N PRO A 538 16.21 15.13 -9.34
CA PRO A 538 15.23 16.05 -8.76
C PRO A 538 13.85 15.90 -9.42
N ARG A 539 13.74 15.60 -10.72
CA ARG A 539 12.43 15.40 -11.39
C ARG A 539 11.66 14.24 -10.77
N HIS A 540 12.27 13.06 -10.67
CA HIS A 540 11.68 11.87 -10.03
C HIS A 540 11.46 12.06 -8.53
N PHE A 541 12.35 12.79 -7.84
CA PHE A 541 12.21 13.06 -6.40
C PHE A 541 10.98 13.91 -6.10
N PHE A 542 10.82 15.03 -6.81
CA PHE A 542 9.64 15.89 -6.66
C PHE A 542 8.37 15.17 -7.11
N HIS A 543 8.45 14.37 -8.17
CA HIS A 543 7.32 13.53 -8.61
C HIS A 543 6.84 12.61 -7.48
N ASN A 544 7.76 11.87 -6.84
CA ASN A 544 7.42 10.99 -5.73
C ASN A 544 6.80 11.76 -4.54
N MET A 545 7.33 12.95 -4.21
CA MET A 545 6.79 13.79 -3.13
C MET A 545 5.37 14.30 -3.43
N ILE A 546 5.06 14.62 -4.68
CA ILE A 546 3.72 15.05 -5.11
C ILE A 546 2.76 13.86 -5.10
N MET A 547 3.18 12.75 -5.72
CA MET A 547 2.32 11.58 -5.96
C MET A 547 1.95 10.80 -4.70
N THR A 548 2.77 10.84 -3.65
CA THR A 548 2.40 10.22 -2.36
C THR A 548 1.29 11.00 -1.65
N VAL A 549 1.22 12.34 -1.78
CA VAL A 549 0.17 13.14 -1.11
C VAL A 549 -1.19 12.95 -1.78
N MET A 550 -1.20 12.60 -3.07
CA MET A 550 -2.42 12.35 -3.86
C MET A 550 -3.23 11.13 -3.41
N LEU A 551 -2.70 10.32 -2.48
CA LEU A 551 -3.51 9.26 -1.83
C LEU A 551 -4.66 9.82 -0.99
N LEU A 552 -4.62 11.10 -0.58
CA LEU A 552 -5.69 11.72 0.22
C LEU A 552 -6.81 12.26 -0.70
N PRO A 553 -8.09 12.21 -0.27
CA PRO A 553 -9.20 12.70 -1.08
C PRO A 553 -9.04 14.18 -1.45
N ASN A 554 -9.26 14.51 -2.71
CA ASN A 554 -9.11 15.86 -3.25
C ASN A 554 -10.36 16.38 -3.99
N THR A 555 -11.50 15.69 -3.89
CA THR A 555 -12.77 16.10 -4.53
C THR A 555 -13.92 16.17 -3.53
N PHE A 556 -14.95 16.94 -3.87
CA PHE A 556 -16.17 17.02 -3.05
C PHE A 556 -17.03 15.76 -3.15
N ALA A 557 -16.98 15.07 -4.29
CA ALA A 557 -17.83 13.91 -4.54
C ALA A 557 -17.28 12.66 -3.84
N LEU A 558 -18.17 11.90 -3.20
CA LEU A 558 -17.84 10.64 -2.54
C LEU A 558 -17.79 9.52 -3.57
N HIS A 559 -16.83 9.62 -4.49
CA HIS A 559 -16.65 8.63 -5.54
C HIS A 559 -16.26 7.25 -4.96
N ASP A 560 -16.66 6.20 -5.67
CA ASP A 560 -16.06 4.88 -5.46
C ASP A 560 -14.61 4.86 -5.98
N LEU A 561 -13.91 3.76 -5.73
CA LEU A 561 -12.52 3.61 -6.13
C LEU A 561 -12.32 3.76 -7.64
N ARG A 562 -13.20 3.18 -8.46
CA ARG A 562 -13.06 3.19 -9.92
C ARG A 562 -13.15 4.62 -10.45
N HIS A 563 -14.18 5.37 -10.07
CA HIS A 563 -14.36 6.74 -10.52
C HIS A 563 -13.31 7.70 -9.94
N THR A 564 -12.78 7.41 -8.74
CA THR A 564 -11.66 8.19 -8.19
C THR A 564 -10.40 8.05 -9.06
N LEU A 565 -10.12 6.83 -9.55
CA LEU A 565 -8.97 6.53 -10.40
C LEU A 565 -9.08 7.09 -11.84
N GLU A 566 -10.21 7.68 -12.21
CA GLU A 566 -10.38 8.32 -13.52
C GLU A 566 -9.69 9.69 -13.61
N ALA A 567 -9.16 10.23 -12.49
CA ALA A 567 -8.43 11.49 -12.50
C ALA A 567 -7.14 11.40 -13.34
N PRO A 568 -6.69 12.49 -13.99
CA PRO A 568 -5.60 12.46 -14.97
C PRO A 568 -4.28 11.86 -14.45
N TYR A 569 -3.92 12.12 -13.20
CA TYR A 569 -2.68 11.64 -12.58
C TYR A 569 -2.72 10.16 -12.13
N TRP A 570 -3.85 9.47 -12.27
CA TRP A 570 -3.96 8.01 -12.20
C TRP A 570 -4.20 7.36 -13.56
N ARG A 571 -4.89 8.04 -14.48
CA ARG A 571 -5.26 7.47 -15.76
C ARG A 571 -4.16 7.60 -16.80
N ASP A 572 -3.61 8.81 -16.95
CA ASP A 572 -2.70 9.19 -18.04
C ASP A 572 -1.59 10.11 -17.51
N VAL A 573 -0.89 9.66 -16.46
CA VAL A 573 0.13 10.45 -15.74
C VAL A 573 1.24 11.03 -16.64
N ARG A 574 1.52 10.39 -17.77
CA ARG A 574 2.53 10.86 -18.74
C ARG A 574 2.04 12.06 -19.57
N GLN A 575 0.73 12.22 -19.71
CA GLN A 575 0.11 13.37 -20.39
C GLN A 575 -0.37 14.42 -19.40
N TRP A 576 -0.33 14.12 -18.10
CA TRP A 576 -0.75 15.03 -17.06
C TRP A 576 0.17 16.26 -16.97
N GLN A 577 -0.42 17.45 -17.09
CA GLN A 577 0.31 18.73 -17.04
C GLN A 577 0.12 19.48 -15.72
N GLY A 578 -0.25 18.78 -14.64
CA GLY A 578 -0.49 19.41 -13.34
C GLY A 578 -1.96 19.79 -13.08
N GLU A 579 -2.88 19.38 -13.96
CA GLU A 579 -4.32 19.62 -13.80
C GLU A 579 -4.88 18.96 -12.54
N LEU A 580 -5.71 19.68 -11.79
CA LEU A 580 -6.32 19.19 -10.56
C LEU A 580 -7.85 19.11 -10.69
N PRO A 581 -8.51 18.08 -10.12
CA PRO A 581 -9.95 17.91 -10.23
C PRO A 581 -10.72 19.01 -9.48
N PRO A 582 -12.01 19.25 -9.81
CA PRO A 582 -12.83 20.24 -9.13
C PRO A 582 -12.88 20.02 -7.61
N GLY A 583 -12.49 21.05 -6.86
CA GLY A 583 -12.40 21.03 -5.39
C GLY A 583 -11.00 20.75 -4.85
N ALA A 584 -10.06 20.26 -5.66
CA ALA A 584 -8.68 20.02 -5.22
C ALA A 584 -7.97 21.30 -4.78
N GLY A 585 -8.32 22.46 -5.36
CA GLY A 585 -7.83 23.77 -4.92
C GLY A 585 -8.16 24.10 -3.45
N LEU A 586 -9.18 23.47 -2.86
CA LEU A 586 -9.49 23.57 -1.44
C LEU A 586 -8.94 22.38 -0.65
N PHE A 587 -9.17 21.16 -1.12
CA PHE A 587 -8.83 19.95 -0.38
C PHE A 587 -7.33 19.67 -0.31
N LEU A 588 -6.56 19.96 -1.36
CA LEU A 588 -5.12 19.74 -1.32
C LEU A 588 -4.44 20.64 -0.27
N PRO A 589 -4.67 21.97 -0.23
CA PRO A 589 -4.16 22.79 0.87
C PRO A 589 -4.66 22.36 2.25
N LEU A 590 -5.92 21.93 2.36
CA LEU A 590 -6.47 21.42 3.62
C LEU A 590 -5.76 20.14 4.08
N ASN A 591 -5.51 19.20 3.18
CA ASN A 591 -4.78 17.96 3.46
C ASN A 591 -3.34 18.25 3.88
N LEU A 592 -2.66 19.19 3.21
CA LEU A 592 -1.32 19.64 3.59
C LEU A 592 -1.31 20.31 4.98
N LEU A 593 -2.32 21.11 5.30
CA LEU A 593 -2.48 21.70 6.63
C LEU A 593 -2.70 20.64 7.70
N ILE A 594 -3.55 19.65 7.43
CA ILE A 594 -3.78 18.51 8.32
C ILE A 594 -2.47 17.77 8.59
N LEU A 595 -1.71 17.45 7.54
CA LEU A 595 -0.39 16.81 7.66
C LEU A 595 0.57 17.66 8.50
N ALA A 596 0.62 18.97 8.27
CA ALA A 596 1.49 19.90 9.01
C ALA A 596 1.11 19.98 10.50
N VAL A 597 -0.19 20.00 10.84
CA VAL A 597 -0.66 19.91 12.23
C VAL A 597 -0.27 18.57 12.85
N GLY A 598 -0.34 17.48 12.08
CA GLY A 598 0.13 16.16 12.50
C GLY A 598 1.61 16.14 12.87
N VAL A 599 2.46 16.69 11.99
CA VAL A 599 3.92 16.83 12.21
C VAL A 599 4.19 17.72 13.43
N GLY A 600 3.50 18.86 13.54
CA GLY A 600 3.65 19.78 14.66
C GLY A 600 3.27 19.15 16.00
N THR A 601 2.24 18.31 16.01
CA THR A 601 1.81 17.55 17.20
C THR A 601 2.85 16.50 17.59
N ALA A 602 3.36 15.75 16.61
CA ALA A 602 4.41 14.76 16.84
C ALA A 602 5.69 15.42 17.41
N TRP A 603 6.05 16.60 16.89
CA TRP A 603 7.15 17.42 17.40
C TRP A 603 6.89 17.94 18.82
N GLN A 604 5.72 18.51 19.10
CA GLN A 604 5.43 19.02 20.44
C GLN A 604 5.58 17.91 21.50
N ARG A 605 5.06 16.72 21.20
CA ARG A 605 5.02 15.60 22.13
C ARG A 605 6.34 14.84 22.27
N SER A 606 6.96 14.50 21.14
CA SER A 606 8.12 13.60 21.11
C SER A 606 9.38 14.26 20.53
N LYS A 607 9.34 15.56 20.21
CA LYS A 607 10.43 16.33 19.59
C LYS A 607 10.96 15.59 18.35
N ALA A 608 12.26 15.54 18.14
CA ALA A 608 12.87 14.92 16.97
C ALA A 608 12.49 13.45 16.79
N ALA A 609 12.26 12.68 17.86
CA ALA A 609 11.81 11.29 17.73
C ALA A 609 10.50 11.20 16.93
N GLY A 610 9.58 12.16 17.12
CA GLY A 610 8.32 12.22 16.37
C GLY A 610 8.47 12.48 14.87
N LEU A 611 9.66 12.86 14.40
CA LEU A 611 9.98 13.12 12.99
C LEU A 611 10.64 11.92 12.30
N VAL A 612 10.85 10.79 12.99
CA VAL A 612 11.48 9.60 12.40
C VAL A 612 10.76 9.15 11.12
N PRO A 613 9.43 8.90 11.11
CA PRO A 613 8.73 8.57 9.86
C PRO A 613 8.91 9.60 8.76
N LEU A 614 8.83 10.90 9.09
CA LEU A 614 8.96 11.99 8.12
C LEU A 614 10.34 11.99 7.45
N MET A 615 11.42 11.69 8.19
CA MET A 615 12.78 11.68 7.65
C MET A 615 13.10 10.44 6.81
N MET A 616 12.35 9.35 6.97
CA MET A 616 12.52 8.16 6.15
C MET A 616 12.00 8.37 4.71
N LEU A 617 10.94 9.17 4.55
CA LEU A 617 10.32 9.48 3.27
C LEU A 617 11.30 10.06 2.23
N PRO A 618 12.02 11.19 2.49
CA PRO A 618 12.99 11.73 1.54
C PRO A 618 14.18 10.78 1.33
N GLY A 619 14.60 10.01 2.33
CA GLY A 619 15.67 9.02 2.16
C GLY A 619 15.31 7.94 1.15
N TYR A 620 14.13 7.34 1.28
CA TYR A 620 13.67 6.30 0.37
C TYR A 620 13.37 6.86 -1.04
N PHE A 621 12.73 8.02 -1.14
CA PHE A 621 12.43 8.64 -2.44
C PHE A 621 13.67 9.12 -3.16
N LEU A 622 14.71 9.55 -2.44
CA LEU A 622 16.02 9.81 -3.05
C LEU A 622 16.61 8.52 -3.64
N ALA A 623 16.51 7.39 -2.93
CA ALA A 623 16.96 6.09 -3.44
C ALA A 623 16.23 5.70 -4.73
N ASN A 624 14.91 5.85 -4.75
CA ASN A 624 14.10 5.58 -5.95
C ASN A 624 14.51 6.50 -7.11
N SER A 625 14.74 7.79 -6.80
CA SER A 625 15.09 8.80 -7.81
C SER A 625 16.49 8.58 -8.39
N LEU A 626 17.46 8.17 -7.58
CA LEU A 626 18.78 7.73 -8.03
C LEU A 626 18.70 6.47 -8.92
N ALA A 627 17.67 5.65 -8.72
CA ALA A 627 17.37 4.52 -9.57
C ALA A 627 16.43 4.86 -10.76
N ARG A 628 16.17 6.16 -11.00
CA ARG A 628 15.26 6.69 -12.02
C ARG A 628 13.85 6.11 -11.95
N ASN A 629 13.35 5.81 -10.74
CA ASN A 629 12.02 5.27 -10.52
C ASN A 629 11.14 6.27 -9.78
N SER A 630 9.92 6.50 -10.27
CA SER A 630 8.94 7.30 -9.53
C SER A 630 7.49 6.89 -9.77
N GLY A 631 6.64 7.12 -8.77
CA GLY A 631 5.23 6.76 -8.81
C GLY A 631 4.96 5.28 -8.53
N TRP A 632 3.69 4.88 -8.73
CA TRP A 632 3.22 3.49 -8.71
C TRP A 632 3.70 2.70 -7.46
N ARG A 633 4.37 1.57 -7.67
CA ARG A 633 4.80 0.63 -6.63
C ARG A 633 5.95 1.20 -5.81
N TYR A 634 6.71 2.14 -6.38
CA TYR A 634 7.88 2.71 -5.72
C TYR A 634 7.51 3.61 -4.53
N LEU A 635 6.25 4.06 -4.44
CA LEU A 635 5.71 4.83 -3.31
C LEU A 635 5.29 3.95 -2.11
N VAL A 636 4.83 2.73 -2.38
CA VAL A 636 4.24 1.79 -1.40
C VAL A 636 5.09 1.61 -0.12
N PRO A 637 6.44 1.53 -0.17
CA PRO A 637 7.27 1.40 1.03
C PRO A 637 7.16 2.55 2.04
N MET A 638 6.67 3.73 1.60
CA MET A 638 6.63 4.96 2.39
C MET A 638 5.26 5.63 2.52
N ASP A 639 4.24 5.25 1.75
CA ASP A 639 2.92 5.90 1.78
C ASP A 639 2.29 5.95 3.19
N TRP A 640 2.60 4.99 4.06
CA TRP A 640 2.17 4.96 5.45
C TRP A 640 2.63 6.20 6.26
N VAL A 641 3.71 6.89 5.84
CA VAL A 641 4.18 8.13 6.49
C VAL A 641 3.11 9.23 6.40
N VAL A 642 2.46 9.37 5.24
CA VAL A 642 1.34 10.31 5.04
C VAL A 642 0.19 9.92 5.97
N LEU A 643 -0.14 8.63 6.06
CA LEU A 643 -1.20 8.13 6.93
C LEU A 643 -0.94 8.43 8.42
N VAL A 644 0.31 8.31 8.88
CA VAL A 644 0.72 8.62 10.25
C VAL A 644 0.43 10.07 10.60
N TYR A 645 0.95 11.02 9.82
CA TYR A 645 0.77 12.43 10.13
C TYR A 645 -0.64 12.92 9.85
N PHE A 646 -1.31 12.36 8.84
CA PHE A 646 -2.71 12.68 8.55
C PHE A 646 -3.61 12.25 9.70
N ALA A 647 -3.46 11.02 10.21
CA ALA A 647 -4.23 10.54 11.35
C ALA A 647 -4.05 11.44 12.58
N ILE A 648 -2.82 11.83 12.91
CA ILE A 648 -2.56 12.73 14.06
C ILE A 648 -3.22 14.09 13.83
N GLY A 649 -3.06 14.67 12.65
CA GLY A 649 -3.57 15.99 12.30
C GLY A 649 -5.10 16.07 12.35
N VAL A 650 -5.78 15.13 11.69
CA VAL A 650 -7.25 15.04 11.67
C VAL A 650 -7.79 14.96 13.09
N LEU A 651 -7.17 14.13 13.90
CA LEU A 651 -7.56 13.92 15.28
C LEU A 651 -7.44 15.21 16.11
N VAL A 652 -6.31 15.91 16.02
CA VAL A 652 -6.11 17.18 16.75
C VAL A 652 -7.10 18.25 16.29
N LEU A 653 -7.31 18.41 14.99
CA LEU A 653 -8.26 19.37 14.45
C LEU A 653 -9.71 19.04 14.84
N LEU A 654 -10.08 17.76 14.79
CA LEU A 654 -11.38 17.29 15.24
C LEU A 654 -11.60 17.60 16.71
N ARG A 655 -10.58 17.40 17.56
CA ARG A 655 -10.66 17.79 18.97
C ARG A 655 -10.87 19.29 19.12
N TRP A 656 -10.07 20.13 18.45
CA TRP A 656 -10.23 21.58 18.53
C TRP A 656 -11.62 22.04 18.10
N LEU A 657 -12.17 21.42 17.06
CA LEU A 657 -13.53 21.65 16.60
C LEU A 657 -14.57 21.27 17.67
N LEU A 658 -14.46 20.08 18.27
CA LEU A 658 -15.40 19.64 19.31
C LEU A 658 -15.29 20.43 20.61
N ASP A 659 -14.07 20.79 21.04
CA ASP A 659 -13.82 21.64 22.20
C ASP A 659 -14.45 23.03 22.00
N TRP A 660 -14.30 23.61 20.80
CA TRP A 660 -14.93 24.89 20.44
C TRP A 660 -16.46 24.80 20.42
N LEU A 661 -17.02 23.68 19.94
CA LEU A 661 -18.45 23.38 20.01
C LEU A 661 -18.94 23.02 21.42
N GLY A 662 -18.05 22.83 22.40
CA GLY A 662 -18.40 22.45 23.76
C GLY A 662 -18.97 21.02 23.87
N ILE A 663 -18.51 20.13 23.00
CA ILE A 663 -18.89 18.71 22.95
C ILE A 663 -17.78 17.89 23.61
N ASP A 664 -18.07 17.37 24.81
CA ASP A 664 -17.09 16.71 25.67
C ASP A 664 -16.90 15.21 25.31
N LEU A 665 -16.66 14.91 24.03
CA LEU A 665 -16.37 13.55 23.53
C LEU A 665 -14.93 13.10 23.86
N PHE A 666 -14.04 14.06 24.09
CA PHE A 666 -12.59 13.87 24.17
C PHE A 666 -11.97 14.33 25.49
N ARG A 667 -12.74 14.47 26.57
CA ARG A 667 -12.27 15.01 27.86
C ARG A 667 -10.99 14.36 28.41
N LYS A 668 -10.71 13.10 28.04
CA LYS A 668 -9.52 12.31 28.42
C LYS A 668 -8.54 12.03 27.28
N TRP A 669 -8.78 12.59 26.10
CA TRP A 669 -8.11 12.16 24.87
C TRP A 669 -6.65 12.58 24.76
N LEU A 670 -6.29 13.66 25.46
CA LEU A 670 -4.91 14.00 25.73
C LEU A 670 -4.72 14.07 27.24
N PRO A 671 -3.78 13.27 27.81
CA PRO A 671 -3.08 13.73 28.99
C PRO A 671 -2.58 15.13 28.67
N ILE A 672 -2.85 16.06 29.57
CA ILE A 672 -2.43 17.46 29.53
C ILE A 672 -1.12 17.58 28.73
N LEU A 673 -1.15 18.27 27.57
CA LEU A 673 0.02 18.46 26.70
C LEU A 673 1.17 19.18 27.44
N SER A 674 0.87 19.81 28.58
CA SER A 674 1.83 20.13 29.63
C SER A 674 2.11 18.91 30.53
N GLY A 675 3.06 18.09 30.11
CA GLY A 675 4.08 17.55 31.03
C GLY A 675 3.65 16.53 32.09
N GLN A 676 2.44 15.96 32.07
CA GLN A 676 2.20 14.78 32.90
C GLN A 676 2.76 13.54 32.21
N ASN A 677 3.95 13.18 32.70
CA ASN A 677 4.52 11.85 32.63
C ASN A 677 3.43 10.82 32.94
N ASP A 678 2.81 10.25 31.91
CA ASP A 678 2.37 8.87 32.01
C ASP A 678 3.65 8.07 32.23
N SER A 679 3.94 7.87 33.52
CA SER A 679 4.85 6.87 34.01
C SER A 679 4.30 5.54 33.49
N ILE A 680 4.76 5.15 32.29
CA ILE A 680 5.01 3.74 32.05
C ILE A 680 5.73 3.29 33.33
N PRO A 681 5.24 2.24 34.03
CA PRO A 681 5.94 1.74 35.18
C PRO A 681 7.40 1.67 34.80
N GLN A 682 8.26 2.30 35.61
CA GLN A 682 9.68 2.00 35.58
C GLN A 682 9.83 0.54 36.03
N SER A 683 9.29 -0.43 35.27
CA SER A 683 9.81 -1.79 35.27
C SER A 683 11.24 -1.56 34.84
N SER A 684 12.14 -1.64 35.81
CA SER A 684 13.58 -1.54 35.68
C SER A 684 14.00 -1.83 34.25
N ARG A 685 14.29 -0.79 33.45
CA ARG A 685 15.06 -0.93 32.21
C ARG A 685 16.48 -1.29 32.68
N ARG A 686 16.61 -2.51 33.22
CA ARG A 686 17.88 -3.20 33.43
C ARG A 686 18.53 -3.25 32.05
N GLN A 687 19.81 -2.93 32.02
CA GLN A 687 20.63 -3.12 30.84
C GLN A 687 20.65 -4.61 30.52
N ASN A 688 19.69 -5.06 29.71
CA ASN A 688 19.67 -6.43 29.23
C ASN A 688 20.62 -6.54 28.03
N GLY A 689 21.91 -6.23 28.26
CA GLY A 689 23.00 -6.56 27.35
C GLY A 689 22.88 -7.99 26.78
N PRO A 690 22.57 -9.03 27.58
CA PRO A 690 22.35 -10.37 27.04
C PRO A 690 21.17 -10.47 26.07
N VAL A 691 20.06 -9.74 26.29
CA VAL A 691 18.92 -9.73 25.35
C VAL A 691 19.31 -9.01 24.06
N ALA A 692 20.04 -7.90 24.14
CA ALA A 692 20.54 -7.21 22.96
C ALA A 692 21.51 -8.10 22.15
N ALA A 693 22.38 -8.85 22.84
CA ALA A 693 23.28 -9.82 22.21
C ALA A 693 22.50 -10.98 21.55
N LEU A 694 21.50 -11.55 22.24
CA LEU A 694 20.63 -12.58 21.68
C LEU A 694 19.91 -12.09 20.41
N LEU A 695 19.36 -10.88 20.45
CA LEU A 695 18.73 -10.26 19.29
C LEU A 695 19.73 -10.04 18.15
N ALA A 696 20.96 -9.62 18.46
CA ALA A 696 22.01 -9.46 17.46
C ALA A 696 22.36 -10.80 16.79
N ILE A 697 22.43 -11.89 17.57
CA ILE A 697 22.61 -13.25 17.06
C ILE A 697 21.44 -13.64 16.17
N LEU A 698 20.19 -13.35 16.54
CA LEU A 698 19.03 -13.66 15.69
C LEU A 698 19.07 -12.94 14.33
N PHE A 699 19.49 -11.67 14.30
CA PHE A 699 19.64 -10.95 13.03
C PHE A 699 20.82 -11.47 12.20
N LEU A 700 21.93 -11.83 12.85
CA LEU A 700 23.04 -12.50 12.18
C LEU A 700 22.61 -13.83 11.58
N LEU A 701 21.85 -14.65 12.31
CA LEU A 701 21.29 -15.91 11.83
C LEU A 701 20.32 -15.69 10.66
N ALA A 702 19.51 -14.63 10.71
CA ALA A 702 18.65 -14.26 9.57
C ALA A 702 19.48 -13.91 8.32
N GLY A 703 20.56 -13.14 8.46
CA GLY A 703 21.49 -12.85 7.36
C GLY A 703 22.21 -14.11 6.85
N LEU A 704 22.70 -14.95 7.76
CA LEU A 704 23.38 -16.22 7.45
C LEU A 704 22.47 -17.27 6.83
N SER A 705 21.16 -17.21 7.08
CA SER A 705 20.20 -18.16 6.51
C SER A 705 20.25 -18.20 4.98
N LEU A 706 20.61 -17.08 4.34
CA LEU A 706 20.72 -16.97 2.89
C LEU A 706 21.86 -17.83 2.33
N PRO A 707 23.14 -17.59 2.66
CA PRO A 707 24.23 -18.44 2.18
C PRO A 707 24.16 -19.88 2.73
N LEU A 708 23.69 -20.06 3.97
CA LEU A 708 23.59 -21.39 4.59
C LEU A 708 22.49 -22.26 3.97
N SER A 709 21.52 -21.68 3.27
CA SER A 709 20.44 -22.46 2.64
C SER A 709 20.97 -23.49 1.64
N LYS A 710 22.05 -23.16 0.92
CA LYS A 710 22.72 -24.06 -0.03
C LYS A 710 23.44 -25.23 0.62
N THR A 711 23.90 -25.06 1.86
CA THR A 711 24.70 -26.08 2.57
C THR A 711 23.86 -26.94 3.52
N LEU A 712 22.82 -26.36 4.13
CA LEU A 712 21.98 -27.04 5.11
C LEU A 712 20.85 -27.85 4.48
N ILE A 713 20.36 -27.45 3.30
CA ILE A 713 19.25 -28.13 2.62
C ILE A 713 19.85 -29.05 1.54
N PRO A 714 19.61 -30.38 1.60
CA PRO A 714 20.10 -31.31 0.59
C PRO A 714 19.53 -31.01 -0.80
N GLN A 715 20.36 -31.13 -1.83
CA GLN A 715 19.95 -30.94 -3.21
C GLN A 715 18.95 -32.02 -3.64
N ARG A 716 17.70 -31.64 -3.93
CA ARG A 716 16.62 -32.57 -4.35
C ARG A 716 16.83 -33.11 -5.76
N TYR A 717 17.35 -32.28 -6.66
CA TYR A 717 17.57 -32.61 -8.07
C TYR A 717 19.07 -32.56 -8.38
N PRO A 718 19.83 -33.63 -8.12
CA PRO A 718 21.19 -33.76 -8.62
C PRO A 718 21.19 -34.06 -10.14
N PRO A 719 22.28 -33.77 -10.86
CA PRO A 719 22.41 -34.16 -12.27
C PRO A 719 22.32 -35.68 -12.41
N MET A 720 21.36 -36.18 -13.20
CA MET A 720 21.16 -37.60 -13.46
C MET A 720 21.76 -38.02 -14.80
N ASN A 721 22.14 -39.30 -14.90
CA ASN A 721 22.60 -39.89 -16.16
C ASN A 721 21.40 -40.03 -17.14
N PRO A 722 21.54 -39.64 -18.42
CA PRO A 722 20.52 -39.88 -19.44
C PRO A 722 19.96 -41.31 -19.49
N ALA A 723 20.77 -42.33 -19.17
CA ALA A 723 20.31 -43.72 -19.12
C ALA A 723 19.29 -43.98 -18.00
N GLU A 724 19.41 -43.31 -16.85
CA GLU A 724 18.46 -43.43 -15.75
C GLU A 724 17.15 -42.70 -16.06
N LEU A 725 17.25 -41.52 -16.69
CA LEU A 725 16.08 -40.77 -17.16
C LEU A 725 15.31 -41.54 -18.23
N TYR A 726 16.00 -42.26 -19.12
CA TYR A 726 15.39 -43.14 -20.11
C TYR A 726 14.51 -44.22 -19.47
N GLU A 727 15.02 -44.92 -18.44
CA GLU A 727 14.25 -45.94 -17.73
C GLU A 727 13.01 -45.33 -17.05
N LYS A 728 13.16 -44.18 -16.37
CA LYS A 728 12.03 -43.46 -15.75
C LYS A 728 10.96 -43.07 -16.78
N ILE A 729 11.36 -42.50 -17.91
CA ILE A 729 10.45 -42.12 -19.01
C ILE A 729 9.70 -43.33 -19.58
N ASN A 730 10.40 -44.45 -19.79
CA ASN A 730 9.80 -45.65 -20.37
C ASN A 730 8.85 -46.34 -19.40
N THR A 731 9.22 -46.45 -18.12
CA THR A 731 8.33 -46.95 -17.07
C THR A 731 7.07 -46.09 -16.90
N ALA A 732 7.18 -44.77 -17.09
CA ALA A 732 6.06 -43.84 -17.06
C ALA A 732 5.14 -43.91 -18.30
N GLY A 733 5.53 -44.62 -19.36
CA GLY A 733 4.66 -44.94 -20.50
C GLY A 733 4.93 -44.20 -21.80
N LEU A 734 5.97 -43.36 -21.91
CA LEU A 734 6.32 -42.69 -23.18
C LEU A 734 6.86 -43.68 -24.24
N ARG A 735 7.48 -44.78 -23.81
CA ARG A 735 7.93 -45.94 -24.62
C ARG A 735 8.74 -45.56 -25.88
N ILE A 736 9.89 -44.91 -25.71
CA ILE A 736 10.82 -44.55 -26.80
C ILE A 736 11.91 -45.63 -26.95
N ASP A 737 12.31 -45.92 -28.20
CA ASP A 737 13.44 -46.80 -28.48
C ASP A 737 14.78 -46.17 -28.05
N ARG A 738 15.66 -46.98 -27.46
CA ARG A 738 16.98 -46.57 -26.97
C ARG A 738 17.86 -46.01 -28.08
N LYS A 739 17.75 -46.55 -29.30
CA LYS A 739 18.51 -46.06 -30.46
C LYS A 739 18.07 -44.65 -30.86
N ALA A 740 16.76 -44.40 -30.86
CA ALA A 740 16.19 -43.08 -31.14
C ALA A 740 16.57 -42.06 -30.06
N LEU A 741 16.55 -42.44 -28.77
CA LEU A 741 17.02 -41.54 -27.70
C LEU A 741 18.50 -41.18 -27.88
N ASN A 742 19.36 -42.16 -28.18
CA ASN A 742 20.79 -41.89 -28.39
C ASN A 742 21.02 -40.94 -29.58
N GLN A 743 20.27 -41.10 -30.66
CA GLN A 743 20.31 -40.18 -31.80
C GLN A 743 19.85 -38.77 -31.41
N PHE A 744 18.78 -38.66 -30.63
CA PHE A 744 18.30 -37.38 -30.11
C PHE A 744 19.34 -36.69 -29.23
N MET A 745 19.91 -37.41 -28.26
CA MET A 745 20.92 -36.87 -27.33
C MET A 745 22.23 -36.45 -28.02
N ASN A 746 22.53 -37.00 -29.20
CA ASN A 746 23.65 -36.56 -30.03
C ASN A 746 23.36 -35.25 -30.79
N SER A 747 22.14 -34.73 -30.74
CA SER A 747 21.80 -33.42 -31.30
C SER A 747 22.30 -32.31 -30.36
N GLY A 748 23.00 -31.29 -30.89
CA GLY A 748 23.67 -30.26 -30.07
C GLY A 748 22.75 -29.47 -29.12
N ASN A 749 21.45 -29.36 -29.43
CA ASN A 749 20.46 -28.63 -28.62
C ASN A 749 19.49 -29.55 -27.85
N ALA A 750 19.78 -30.85 -27.75
CA ALA A 750 18.92 -31.77 -27.02
C ALA A 750 18.86 -31.41 -25.52
N TYR A 751 17.64 -31.41 -24.98
CA TYR A 751 17.36 -31.23 -23.57
C TYR A 751 16.62 -32.44 -23.04
N LEU A 752 17.20 -33.05 -22.01
CA LEU A 752 16.60 -34.11 -21.23
C LEU A 752 16.97 -33.86 -19.77
N ASN A 753 16.02 -33.38 -18.98
CA ASN A 753 16.29 -33.08 -17.58
C ASN A 753 15.08 -33.37 -16.68
N TYR A 754 15.40 -33.56 -15.40
CA TYR A 754 14.46 -33.84 -14.32
C TYR A 754 14.43 -32.66 -13.34
N GLY A 755 13.24 -32.25 -12.94
CA GLY A 755 13.08 -31.12 -12.03
C GLY A 755 11.65 -30.90 -11.58
N LEU A 756 11.40 -29.73 -10.99
CA LEU A 756 10.09 -29.32 -10.49
C LEU A 756 9.30 -28.59 -11.58
N GLY A 757 8.08 -29.03 -11.88
CA GLY A 757 7.18 -28.38 -12.84
C GLY A 757 6.27 -27.34 -12.19
N LEU A 758 6.42 -26.08 -12.60
CA LEU A 758 5.71 -24.94 -12.01
C LEU A 758 4.89 -24.15 -13.06
N TYR A 759 3.89 -23.42 -12.56
CA TYR A 759 3.06 -22.47 -13.32
C TYR A 759 2.48 -23.01 -14.64
N PRO A 760 1.74 -24.12 -14.62
CA PRO A 760 1.09 -24.65 -15.82
C PRO A 760 0.10 -23.63 -16.40
N ARG A 761 0.26 -23.29 -17.69
CA ARG A 761 -0.59 -22.36 -18.43
C ARG A 761 -0.83 -22.90 -19.83
N PHE A 762 -1.99 -22.64 -20.40
CA PHE A 762 -2.28 -22.91 -21.80
C PHE A 762 -2.61 -21.61 -22.54
N TYR A 763 -2.04 -21.45 -23.72
CA TYR A 763 -2.32 -20.34 -24.62
C TYR A 763 -2.88 -20.84 -25.95
N PRO A 764 -4.00 -20.28 -26.41
CA PRO A 764 -4.47 -20.52 -27.77
C PRO A 764 -3.53 -19.87 -28.79
N THR A 765 -3.76 -20.17 -30.06
CA THR A 765 -3.10 -19.50 -31.19
C THR A 765 -3.14 -17.98 -31.03
N ASN A 766 -2.00 -17.33 -31.25
CA ASN A 766 -1.74 -15.90 -31.07
C ASN A 766 -1.95 -15.38 -29.63
N GLY A 767 -2.27 -16.27 -28.67
CA GLY A 767 -2.35 -15.96 -27.24
C GLY A 767 -0.97 -15.97 -26.58
N GLY A 768 -0.79 -15.06 -25.61
CA GLY A 768 0.43 -14.92 -24.82
C GLY A 768 0.25 -13.91 -23.68
N GLU A 769 1.37 -13.52 -23.06
CA GLU A 769 1.43 -12.54 -21.98
C GLU A 769 1.77 -11.11 -22.47
N PRO A 770 1.42 -10.06 -21.72
CA PRO A 770 1.41 -8.66 -22.19
C PRO A 770 2.76 -8.10 -22.64
N GLN A 771 3.88 -8.69 -22.23
CA GLN A 771 5.20 -8.29 -22.72
C GLN A 771 5.60 -9.17 -23.91
N PRO A 772 5.97 -8.59 -25.06
CA PRO A 772 6.43 -9.34 -26.23
C PRO A 772 7.82 -9.99 -26.04
N ASN A 773 8.44 -9.83 -24.86
CA ASN A 773 9.69 -10.48 -24.52
C ASN A 773 9.47 -11.93 -24.07
N LEU A 774 10.46 -12.73 -24.40
CA LEU A 774 10.45 -14.19 -24.39
C LEU A 774 10.24 -14.75 -22.99
N PRO A 775 9.65 -15.96 -22.83
CA PRO A 775 9.19 -16.88 -23.88
C PRO A 775 7.65 -17.01 -23.99
N LEU A 776 6.88 -16.29 -23.16
CA LEU A 776 5.41 -16.38 -23.08
C LEU A 776 4.67 -15.45 -24.06
N LYS A 777 5.36 -14.82 -25.02
CA LYS A 777 4.78 -14.00 -26.09
C LYS A 777 3.75 -14.78 -26.93
N GLY A 778 2.86 -14.06 -27.62
CA GLY A 778 1.94 -14.64 -28.60
C GLY A 778 2.68 -15.45 -29.68
N ARG A 779 2.19 -16.66 -29.99
CA ARG A 779 2.77 -17.53 -31.04
C ARG A 779 1.68 -18.05 -31.98
N PRO A 780 2.00 -18.36 -33.24
CA PRO A 780 1.02 -18.77 -34.24
C PRO A 780 0.45 -20.20 -34.02
N TYR A 781 0.71 -20.84 -32.89
CA TYR A 781 0.19 -22.17 -32.57
C TYR A 781 -0.27 -22.24 -31.10
N PRO A 782 -1.26 -23.10 -30.79
CA PRO A 782 -1.70 -23.33 -29.43
C PRO A 782 -0.65 -24.17 -28.69
N ARG A 783 -0.44 -23.86 -27.41
CA ARG A 783 0.61 -24.49 -26.61
C ARG A 783 0.30 -24.48 -25.12
N PHE A 784 0.66 -25.58 -24.48
CA PHE A 784 0.83 -25.67 -23.05
C PHE A 784 2.22 -25.17 -22.65
N THR A 785 2.33 -24.53 -21.50
CA THR A 785 3.58 -23.99 -20.98
C THR A 785 3.71 -24.26 -19.49
N LEU A 786 4.92 -24.59 -19.04
CA LEU A 786 5.29 -24.63 -17.62
C LEU A 786 6.71 -24.11 -17.45
N THR A 787 7.11 -23.77 -16.23
CA THR A 787 8.51 -23.50 -15.90
C THR A 787 9.10 -24.72 -15.19
N ILE A 788 10.14 -25.32 -15.77
CA ILE A 788 10.90 -26.39 -15.10
C ILE A 788 12.03 -25.77 -14.29
N VAL A 789 12.14 -26.14 -13.01
CA VAL A 789 13.28 -25.80 -12.14
C VAL A 789 14.12 -27.05 -11.95
N ALA A 790 15.28 -27.10 -12.60
CA ALA A 790 16.18 -28.25 -12.61
C ALA A 790 17.54 -27.93 -11.94
N TRP A 791 18.48 -28.87 -12.00
CA TRP A 791 19.81 -28.75 -11.40
C TRP A 791 20.69 -27.66 -12.04
N ASP A 792 20.51 -27.39 -13.32
CA ASP A 792 21.32 -26.46 -14.11
C ASP A 792 20.79 -25.03 -14.00
N THR A 793 19.54 -24.82 -14.41
CA THR A 793 18.81 -23.56 -14.38
C THR A 793 17.30 -23.82 -14.52
N PHE A 794 16.51 -22.77 -14.61
CA PHE A 794 15.11 -22.85 -14.95
C PHE A 794 14.90 -22.52 -16.43
N TYR A 795 13.95 -23.20 -17.06
CA TYR A 795 13.53 -22.92 -18.41
C TYR A 795 12.01 -22.86 -18.48
N THR A 796 11.48 -22.00 -19.34
CA THR A 796 10.08 -22.15 -19.75
C THR A 796 9.99 -23.22 -20.81
N VAL A 797 9.10 -24.17 -20.62
CA VAL A 797 8.83 -25.29 -21.51
C VAL A 797 7.61 -24.93 -22.34
N LEU A 798 7.69 -25.09 -23.65
CA LEU A 798 6.58 -24.92 -24.59
C LEU A 798 6.25 -26.29 -25.18
N LEU A 799 5.08 -26.82 -24.86
CA LEU A 799 4.57 -28.06 -25.45
C LEU A 799 3.41 -27.71 -26.38
N PRO A 800 3.58 -27.83 -27.71
CA PRO A 800 2.47 -27.62 -28.63
C PRO A 800 1.37 -28.65 -28.39
N MET A 801 0.15 -28.15 -28.19
CA MET A 801 -1.05 -28.93 -27.90
C MET A 801 -2.25 -28.20 -28.48
N GLU A 802 -3.17 -28.91 -29.14
CA GLU A 802 -4.35 -28.29 -29.75
C GLU A 802 -5.36 -27.78 -28.70
N GLN A 803 -5.57 -28.56 -27.64
CA GLN A 803 -6.54 -28.25 -26.59
C GLN A 803 -5.89 -28.23 -25.20
N PRO A 804 -6.40 -27.40 -24.27
CA PRO A 804 -5.95 -27.43 -22.90
C PRO A 804 -6.32 -28.76 -22.24
N MET A 805 -5.43 -29.23 -21.37
CA MET A 805 -5.69 -30.37 -20.49
C MET A 805 -6.76 -29.98 -19.46
N SER A 806 -7.48 -30.96 -18.91
CA SER A 806 -8.46 -30.69 -17.84
C SER A 806 -7.81 -30.23 -16.54
N PHE A 807 -6.60 -30.71 -16.24
CA PHE A 807 -5.84 -30.38 -15.03
C PHE A 807 -4.36 -30.69 -15.24
N PHE A 808 -3.47 -29.96 -14.56
CA PHE A 808 -2.05 -30.31 -14.44
C PHE A 808 -1.59 -30.09 -13.00
N PRO A 809 -0.94 -31.07 -12.35
CA PRO A 809 -0.54 -30.88 -10.97
C PRO A 809 0.62 -29.88 -10.88
N HIS A 810 0.48 -28.87 -10.02
CA HIS A 810 1.45 -27.80 -9.85
C HIS A 810 2.43 -28.12 -8.72
N GLY A 811 3.73 -28.01 -9.01
CA GLY A 811 4.78 -28.32 -8.03
C GLY A 811 5.09 -29.82 -7.93
N GLU A 812 4.84 -30.57 -9.01
CA GLU A 812 5.20 -31.98 -9.12
C GLU A 812 6.52 -32.19 -9.86
N ASP A 813 7.06 -33.39 -9.67
CA ASP A 813 8.32 -33.82 -10.26
C ASP A 813 8.07 -34.19 -11.73
N VAL A 814 8.81 -33.55 -12.65
CA VAL A 814 8.64 -33.70 -14.09
C VAL A 814 9.95 -34.03 -14.79
N ILE A 815 9.87 -34.84 -15.84
CA ILE A 815 10.94 -35.03 -16.82
C ILE A 815 10.52 -34.35 -18.12
N VAL A 816 11.38 -33.48 -18.64
CA VAL A 816 11.14 -32.75 -19.88
C VAL A 816 12.14 -33.22 -20.93
N MET A 817 11.61 -33.60 -22.09
CA MET A 817 12.37 -33.98 -23.27
C MET A 817 12.03 -33.02 -24.41
N GLY A 818 13.03 -32.34 -24.98
CA GLY A 818 12.82 -31.35 -26.03
C GLY A 818 14.10 -30.69 -26.53
N CYS A 819 13.97 -29.65 -27.34
CA CYS A 819 15.11 -28.92 -27.89
C CYS A 819 15.25 -27.56 -27.23
N LYS A 820 16.47 -27.21 -26.79
CA LYS A 820 16.80 -25.84 -26.40
C LYS A 820 16.72 -24.94 -27.64
N ASP A 821 16.01 -23.83 -27.51
CA ASP A 821 16.06 -22.80 -28.53
C ASP A 821 17.43 -22.09 -28.52
N ALA A 822 17.92 -21.70 -29.70
CA ALA A 822 19.24 -21.11 -29.84
C ALA A 822 19.25 -19.61 -29.50
N GLN A 823 18.10 -18.93 -29.61
CA GLN A 823 17.96 -17.49 -29.45
C GLN A 823 17.18 -17.11 -28.19
N GLU A 824 16.29 -17.99 -27.72
CA GLU A 824 15.37 -17.73 -26.63
C GLU A 824 15.55 -18.71 -25.45
N PRO A 825 15.33 -18.31 -24.19
CA PRO A 825 15.52 -19.17 -23.02
C PRO A 825 14.32 -20.11 -22.78
N PHE A 826 13.89 -20.86 -23.81
CA PHE A 826 12.82 -21.85 -23.69
C PHE A 826 13.21 -23.23 -24.25
N ILE A 827 12.45 -24.24 -23.86
CA ILE A 827 12.53 -25.60 -24.39
C ILE A 827 11.32 -25.84 -25.30
N ASP A 828 11.55 -26.12 -26.59
CA ASP A 828 10.51 -26.68 -27.46
C ASP A 828 10.34 -28.16 -27.12
N ALA A 829 9.26 -28.50 -26.42
CA ALA A 829 9.07 -29.81 -25.85
C ALA A 829 8.52 -30.82 -26.86
N TYR A 830 9.10 -32.02 -26.83
CA TYR A 830 8.51 -33.22 -27.43
C TYR A 830 7.56 -33.89 -26.45
N ALA A 831 7.99 -34.06 -25.19
CA ALA A 831 7.19 -34.68 -24.15
C ALA A 831 7.48 -34.10 -22.76
N ILE A 832 6.46 -34.09 -21.93
CA ILE A 832 6.51 -33.79 -20.50
C ILE A 832 5.95 -35.02 -19.77
N VAL A 833 6.77 -35.64 -18.93
CA VAL A 833 6.39 -36.78 -18.10
C VAL A 833 6.26 -36.30 -16.67
N VAL A 834 5.06 -36.38 -16.11
CA VAL A 834 4.78 -36.09 -14.69
C VAL A 834 4.92 -37.39 -13.91
N LEU A 835 5.81 -37.38 -12.90
CA LEU A 835 6.10 -38.56 -12.07
C LEU A 835 5.14 -38.72 -10.90
N SER A 836 3.90 -38.23 -11.04
CA SER A 836 2.81 -38.46 -10.08
C SER A 836 2.45 -39.95 -10.02
N ASP A 837 1.62 -40.35 -9.07
CA ASP A 837 1.03 -41.70 -9.01
C ASP A 837 -0.48 -41.63 -9.35
N PRO A 838 -0.93 -42.12 -10.53
CA PRO A 838 -0.15 -42.74 -11.60
C PRO A 838 0.62 -41.71 -12.45
N PRO A 839 1.71 -42.12 -13.14
CA PRO A 839 2.47 -41.23 -14.02
C PRO A 839 1.63 -40.74 -15.19
N GLN A 840 1.85 -39.50 -15.62
CA GLN A 840 1.14 -38.90 -16.74
C GLN A 840 2.12 -38.46 -17.82
N VAL A 841 1.80 -38.74 -19.09
CA VAL A 841 2.65 -38.41 -20.23
C VAL A 841 1.89 -37.49 -21.17
N PHE A 842 2.46 -36.31 -21.41
CA PHE A 842 1.95 -35.32 -22.36
C PHE A 842 2.91 -35.21 -23.52
N GLN A 843 2.45 -35.50 -24.73
CA GLN A 843 3.26 -35.49 -25.95
C GLN A 843 2.80 -34.37 -26.89
N ARG A 844 3.73 -33.91 -27.72
CA ARG A 844 3.46 -32.99 -28.83
C ARG A 844 2.45 -33.62 -29.79
N TYR A 845 1.46 -32.84 -30.25
CA TYR A 845 0.37 -33.36 -31.10
C TYR A 845 0.81 -33.70 -32.54
N ALA A 846 1.89 -33.09 -33.04
CA ALA A 846 2.39 -33.34 -34.39
C ALA A 846 3.47 -34.43 -34.36
N GLU A 847 3.35 -35.46 -35.22
CA GLU A 847 4.43 -36.43 -35.43
C GLU A 847 5.69 -35.69 -35.88
N THR A 848 6.71 -35.74 -35.04
CA THR A 848 7.96 -35.00 -35.24
C THR A 848 9.12 -35.96 -35.03
N GLU A 849 10.07 -35.97 -35.96
CA GLU A 849 11.31 -36.73 -35.79
C GLU A 849 12.06 -36.25 -34.53
N LEU A 850 12.62 -37.18 -33.76
CA LEU A 850 13.38 -36.89 -32.53
C LEU A 850 14.78 -36.35 -32.86
N ARG A 851 14.83 -35.19 -33.50
CA ARG A 851 16.05 -34.48 -33.90
C ARG A 851 15.89 -32.99 -33.69
N CYS A 852 16.90 -32.37 -33.07
CA CYS A 852 16.88 -30.92 -32.84
C CYS A 852 17.51 -30.13 -33.99
N PRO A 853 16.99 -28.92 -34.33
CA PRO A 853 15.74 -28.33 -33.82
C PRO A 853 14.49 -29.00 -34.43
N PHE A 854 13.35 -28.93 -33.73
CA PHE A 854 12.08 -29.39 -34.30
C PHE A 854 11.59 -28.45 -35.41
N PRO A 855 10.88 -28.96 -36.43
CA PRO A 855 10.27 -28.15 -37.48
C PRO A 855 9.30 -27.13 -36.90
N ALA A 856 9.33 -25.93 -37.48
CA ALA A 856 8.41 -24.85 -37.09
C ALA A 856 6.97 -25.27 -37.36
N LEU A 857 6.11 -25.08 -36.35
CA LEU A 857 4.67 -25.28 -36.50
C LEU A 857 4.07 -24.04 -37.18
N THR A 858 3.93 -24.10 -38.51
CA THR A 858 3.12 -23.16 -39.27
C THR A 858 1.67 -23.65 -39.31
N VAL A 859 0.73 -22.72 -39.17
CA VAL A 859 -0.71 -22.99 -39.32
C VAL A 859 -0.93 -23.52 -40.74
N GLN A 860 -1.52 -24.72 -40.89
CA GLN A 860 -2.24 -25.04 -42.12
C GLN A 860 -3.41 -24.05 -42.22
N PRO A 861 -3.57 -23.35 -43.36
CA PRO A 861 -4.46 -22.20 -43.52
C PRO A 861 -5.92 -22.47 -43.15
#